data_AF-A0A9R0F0G1-F1
#
_entry.id   AF-A0A9R0F0G1-F1
#
_cell.length_a   1.000
_cell.length_b   1.000
_cell.length_c   1.000
_cell.angle_alpha   90.00
_cell.angle_beta   90.00
_cell.angle_gamma   90.00
#
_symmetry.space_group_name_H-M   'P 1'
#
loop_
_entity.id
_entity.type
_entity.pdbx_description
1 polymer ?
#
loop_
_entity_poly.entity_id
_entity_poly.type
_entity_poly.pdbx_seq_one_letter_code
_entity_poly.pdbx_strand_id
1 'polypeptide(L)'
;MDLAVTKDRVFFTINGRKCSAGAEFTVDLTLNQYIRQYGEFRGTKYMCKEGGCGACVVNVRAHVAGTQEYSTFSVNSCLVSIMSCDGWDITTVEGIGNRKIGYNIIQKRLNHFFGSQCGYCSPGFVMSMYSLAQGSDRHLTEAEIENAFGSNLCRCTGYRPILEAFKSFAVHPDANILKKIKDIEDISEQICPKSGKTCGGTCGINEDWCLVNMNNTSVSDLPKKICLADGRLWFAVSDIRSIFAVLDDVGHESYMLVAGNTAKGVRPILFYPKLLIDISDVKELATHYIDVNLVLGANMTLTDTMHLFKELAQSNEDFWYLHILYEHLDKVAHIPVRNITPREQNAQADVNSGFLLKFNSHTHLVEEASIVYGNINPSFTHAYETERFLIGRNIFNNNVLQSALHILEREIDPSIRPPYPPPCVRKKVALGLFYKCIIKLCPKDILNPRYKSGATTPSDDRPPVSRSYQEYDTDKKDYPITRPLLKKEGMIQCAGEAEYCDDIPTIKDEVFASFVLSTVARGDIESIDSSEVMKEDGVLAVLTSVDIPGVNSILRDDFLLMVENEELLASTKVKFYNQPVAIVVATSQELADKMAHVVKVNYKNVLRRPLIFTIEDAIHAPKEENRLIPYPGIVPTDRGANVRKIIKGQFISPMQYHHMMELHTTITIPVDEGYDVISSAQYLDITQAGIAQLLKIPESLITVKTRRLGGGFGCKISRNTFAACATALVAKKLNKTCRMSMSMTNIMRATGKRPNSRLDYEVGVDDRGEIQYMDAVFYVNDGQSRNENENENATESLKNCYDSRRWKCDSFGAITDSPTNIFMRAPGSFEGISGIEHIMDHIAEELNADPIEVRMANYRREDNDLPKLVPMFLERINYKERLNNVKEFNHLNRWKKRGIRMNNIAFPTAYTGNYVALVSVYHGDGSVIVNVGGVEMGQGIFTRMAQVAAAQFDVPVETVTVLPCYNFTTPNNFATASSITSECCAYSVIRCCDQIKARLAPFRAARPTATWQEIVFEADRQGVLLQANYQTSQNDPRLVNYSIFGIAVSEVEVDILTGSKWIVRTDIFEDAGRSINPAIDVGQVEGAFVMAASVWLIENIVYNEHTGEIYSDRTWTYKIMGAKDIPYDFRVYLRRKRPNPVGILGSKATGQPPSCLGHVVVNSLRVAVKSSRRDSGYHPNFVNLQVPVNMESLVEGAEVRIEEFLLY
;
A
#
# COMPACT_ATOMS: atom_id res chain seq x y z
N MET A 1 4.75 -49.91 17.89
CA MET A 1 6.10 -50.21 18.41
C MET A 1 6.58 -48.90 19.01
N ASP A 2 6.73 -48.81 20.33
CA ASP A 2 6.67 -47.51 20.99
C ASP A 2 7.92 -46.66 20.70
N LEU A 3 7.74 -45.64 19.85
CA LEU A 3 8.72 -44.59 19.61
C LEU A 3 8.89 -43.78 20.90
N ALA A 4 10.07 -43.83 21.51
CA ALA A 4 10.36 -43.14 22.76
C ALA A 4 10.46 -41.61 22.55
N VAL A 5 9.33 -40.91 22.65
CA VAL A 5 9.24 -39.46 22.48
C VAL A 5 9.97 -38.74 23.62
N THR A 6 10.94 -37.88 23.29
CA THR A 6 11.80 -37.22 24.29
C THR A 6 11.49 -35.75 24.60
N LYS A 7 10.70 -35.04 23.77
CA LYS A 7 10.29 -33.64 24.00
C LYS A 7 8.92 -33.30 23.38
N ASP A 8 8.00 -32.81 24.20
CA ASP A 8 6.67 -32.28 23.85
C ASP A 8 6.66 -30.78 23.48
N ARG A 9 7.84 -30.13 23.48
CA ARG A 9 8.01 -28.69 23.28
C ARG A 9 9.16 -28.36 22.33
N VAL A 10 9.00 -27.31 21.52
CA VAL A 10 10.11 -26.62 20.83
C VAL A 10 10.74 -25.55 21.72
N PHE A 11 12.04 -25.31 21.53
CA PHE A 11 12.87 -24.38 22.31
C PHE A 11 13.68 -23.48 21.38
N PHE A 12 13.65 -22.17 21.62
CA PHE A 12 14.25 -21.16 20.76
C PHE A 12 14.59 -19.89 21.56
N THR A 13 15.26 -18.93 20.93
CA THR A 13 15.47 -17.59 21.51
C THR A 13 14.79 -16.50 20.69
N ILE A 14 14.25 -15.48 21.38
CA ILE A 14 13.83 -14.21 20.75
C ILE A 14 14.62 -13.08 21.43
N ASN A 15 15.43 -12.35 20.66
CA ASN A 15 16.33 -11.31 21.19
C ASN A 15 17.20 -11.83 22.36
N GLY A 16 17.70 -13.06 22.28
CA GLY A 16 18.44 -13.75 23.35
C GLY A 16 17.60 -14.25 24.54
N ARG A 17 16.31 -13.88 24.67
CA ARG A 17 15.39 -14.45 25.67
C ARG A 17 15.03 -15.88 25.28
N LYS A 18 15.31 -16.86 26.14
CA LYS A 18 14.89 -18.25 25.94
C LYS A 18 13.36 -18.38 26.01
N CYS A 19 12.79 -19.06 25.03
CA CYS A 19 11.36 -19.26 24.81
C CYS A 19 11.05 -20.74 24.51
N SER A 20 9.78 -21.13 24.62
CA SER A 20 9.32 -22.46 24.20
C SER A 20 7.83 -22.47 23.84
N ALA A 21 7.42 -23.44 23.04
CA ALA A 21 6.03 -23.69 22.67
C ALA A 21 5.78 -25.20 22.59
N GLY A 22 4.57 -25.68 22.95
CA GLY A 22 4.25 -27.10 22.90
C GLY A 22 2.74 -27.37 22.93
N ALA A 23 2.35 -28.43 23.64
CA ALA A 23 0.98 -28.94 23.71
C ALA A 23 -0.10 -27.94 24.18
N GLU A 24 0.28 -26.84 24.84
CA GLU A 24 -0.64 -25.78 25.26
C GLU A 24 -1.16 -24.90 24.11
N PHE A 25 -0.62 -25.06 22.90
CA PHE A 25 -0.98 -24.26 21.73
C PHE A 25 -1.61 -25.07 20.61
N THR A 26 -2.42 -24.38 19.79
CA THR A 26 -3.06 -24.91 18.58
C THR A 26 -2.14 -24.79 17.36
N VAL A 27 -2.39 -25.60 16.32
CA VAL A 27 -1.64 -25.56 15.05
C VAL A 27 -1.59 -24.18 14.36
N ASP A 28 -2.60 -23.34 14.58
CA ASP A 28 -2.73 -22.04 13.94
C ASP A 28 -1.75 -20.97 14.46
N LEU A 29 -1.02 -21.25 15.55
CA LEU A 29 -0.13 -20.28 16.21
C LEU A 29 1.12 -19.98 15.37
N THR A 30 1.15 -18.79 14.78
CA THR A 30 2.29 -18.30 13.97
C THR A 30 3.41 -17.71 14.84
N LEU A 31 4.63 -17.69 14.31
CA LEU A 31 5.76 -17.00 14.94
C LEU A 31 5.47 -15.51 15.20
N ASN A 32 4.77 -14.82 14.29
CA ASN A 32 4.38 -13.41 14.48
C ASN A 32 3.47 -13.25 15.71
N GLN A 33 2.50 -14.14 15.86
CA GLN A 33 1.57 -14.13 16.98
C GLN A 33 2.29 -14.48 18.29
N TYR A 34 3.19 -15.47 18.29
CA TYR A 34 4.02 -15.78 19.46
C TYR A 34 4.86 -14.57 19.89
N ILE A 35 5.57 -13.94 18.95
CA ILE A 35 6.39 -12.73 19.16
C ILE A 35 5.57 -11.61 19.82
N ARG A 36 4.36 -11.33 19.32
CA ARG A 36 3.51 -10.23 19.79
C ARG A 36 2.77 -10.52 21.11
N GLN A 37 2.20 -11.71 21.27
CA GLN A 37 1.33 -12.04 22.40
C GLN A 37 2.09 -12.63 23.60
N TYR A 38 3.12 -13.46 23.36
CA TYR A 38 3.81 -14.24 24.40
C TYR A 38 5.27 -13.80 24.61
N GLY A 39 5.95 -13.42 23.53
CA GLY A 39 7.26 -12.75 23.57
C GLY A 39 7.16 -11.29 24.03
N GLU A 40 5.99 -10.66 23.84
CA GLU A 40 5.67 -9.24 24.08
C GLU A 40 6.43 -8.22 23.22
N PHE A 41 7.15 -8.69 22.19
CA PHE A 41 7.87 -7.88 21.23
C PHE A 41 6.94 -7.39 20.11
N ARG A 42 6.12 -6.40 20.45
CA ARG A 42 5.03 -5.88 19.60
C ARG A 42 5.52 -4.95 18.48
N GLY A 43 6.82 -4.71 18.35
CA GLY A 43 7.45 -3.96 17.26
C GLY A 43 7.31 -4.64 15.90
N THR A 44 7.36 -5.97 15.85
CA THR A 44 7.01 -6.74 14.65
C THR A 44 5.50 -6.66 14.40
N LYS A 45 5.07 -6.14 13.24
CA LYS A 45 3.65 -5.91 12.90
C LYS A 45 3.11 -6.99 11.94
N TYR A 46 1.82 -6.95 11.64
CA TYR A 46 1.20 -7.69 10.53
C TYR A 46 0.13 -6.85 9.83
N MET A 47 -0.18 -7.19 8.57
CA MET A 47 -1.29 -6.60 7.82
C MET A 47 -2.06 -7.68 7.05
N CYS A 48 -1.38 -8.42 6.17
CA CYS A 48 -2.07 -9.41 5.33
C CYS A 48 -2.15 -10.84 5.93
N LYS A 49 -1.23 -11.22 6.83
CA LYS A 49 -0.99 -12.62 7.25
C LYS A 49 -0.69 -13.59 6.07
N GLU A 50 -0.20 -13.05 4.94
CA GLU A 50 -0.03 -13.76 3.65
C GLU A 50 1.39 -13.70 3.08
N GLY A 51 2.35 -13.12 3.79
CA GLY A 51 3.71 -12.83 3.30
C GLY A 51 3.81 -11.66 2.29
N GLY A 52 2.73 -11.31 1.59
CA GLY A 52 2.72 -10.32 0.50
C GLY A 52 3.00 -8.85 0.86
N CYS A 53 3.26 -8.50 2.13
CA CYS A 53 3.45 -7.10 2.57
C CYS A 53 4.78 -6.78 3.27
N GLY A 54 5.55 -7.78 3.72
CA GLY A 54 6.83 -7.60 4.41
C GLY A 54 6.80 -6.84 5.75
N ALA A 55 5.63 -6.49 6.31
CA ALA A 55 5.54 -5.80 7.60
C ALA A 55 5.91 -6.67 8.82
N CYS A 56 5.91 -8.00 8.62
CA CYS A 56 6.18 -9.02 9.63
C CYS A 56 7.59 -9.64 9.55
N VAL A 57 8.50 -9.02 8.80
CA VAL A 57 9.86 -9.53 8.62
C VAL A 57 10.63 -9.50 9.93
N VAL A 58 11.24 -10.64 10.27
CA VAL A 58 12.20 -10.79 11.37
C VAL A 58 13.45 -11.49 10.84
N ASN A 59 14.57 -11.30 11.53
CA ASN A 59 15.81 -12.02 11.24
C ASN A 59 15.83 -13.33 12.02
N VAL A 60 16.33 -14.38 11.39
CA VAL A 60 16.49 -15.73 11.97
C VAL A 60 17.91 -16.18 11.72
N ARG A 61 18.55 -16.72 12.76
CA ARG A 61 19.71 -17.59 12.65
C ARG A 61 19.29 -19.00 13.06
N ALA A 62 19.45 -19.96 12.16
CA ALA A 62 19.04 -21.34 12.37
C ALA A 62 20.13 -22.31 11.88
N HIS A 63 20.04 -23.56 12.33
CA HIS A 63 20.94 -24.61 11.90
C HIS A 63 20.67 -24.99 10.42
N VAL A 64 21.72 -25.33 9.66
CA VAL A 64 21.58 -25.81 8.28
C VAL A 64 21.34 -27.32 8.30
N ALA A 65 20.22 -27.74 7.72
CA ALA A 65 19.75 -29.12 7.76
C ALA A 65 20.84 -30.13 7.37
N GLY A 66 21.22 -30.99 8.32
CA GLY A 66 22.21 -32.04 8.11
C GLY A 66 23.69 -31.65 8.15
N THR A 67 24.07 -30.42 8.49
CA THR A 67 25.48 -30.03 8.72
C THR A 67 25.78 -29.86 10.22
N GLN A 68 26.69 -28.95 10.61
CA GLN A 68 26.83 -28.40 11.97
C GLN A 68 26.84 -26.85 11.96
N GLU A 69 26.41 -26.26 10.84
CA GLU A 69 26.58 -24.84 10.53
C GLU A 69 25.28 -24.07 10.77
N TYR A 70 25.38 -22.74 10.84
CA TYR A 70 24.22 -21.86 11.07
C TYR A 70 24.14 -20.80 9.98
N SER A 71 23.02 -20.76 9.25
CA SER A 71 22.72 -19.70 8.28
C SER A 71 21.94 -18.57 8.96
N THR A 72 22.00 -17.36 8.38
CA THR A 72 21.27 -16.17 8.87
C THR A 72 20.46 -15.56 7.73
N PHE A 73 19.14 -15.46 7.90
CA PHE A 73 18.19 -15.09 6.84
C PHE A 73 17.01 -14.27 7.39
N SER A 74 16.10 -13.84 6.50
CA SER A 74 14.85 -13.15 6.86
C SER A 74 13.64 -14.04 6.65
N VAL A 75 12.66 -14.02 7.55
CA VAL A 75 11.38 -14.72 7.38
C VAL A 75 10.18 -13.79 7.55
N ASN A 76 9.12 -14.05 6.79
CA ASN A 76 7.79 -13.49 7.06
C ASN A 76 7.17 -14.25 8.24
N SER A 77 7.33 -13.72 9.46
CA SER A 77 6.90 -14.41 10.70
C SER A 77 5.41 -14.79 10.75
N CYS A 78 4.55 -14.16 9.93
CA CYS A 78 3.12 -14.52 9.84
C CYS A 78 2.82 -15.81 9.05
N LEU A 79 3.81 -16.39 8.35
CA LEU A 79 3.67 -17.67 7.65
C LEU A 79 4.42 -18.82 8.36
N VAL A 80 5.36 -18.52 9.24
CA VAL A 80 6.13 -19.52 9.99
C VAL A 80 5.27 -20.10 11.12
N SER A 81 5.14 -21.42 11.18
CA SER A 81 4.58 -22.15 12.34
C SER A 81 5.52 -22.01 13.53
N ILE A 82 5.02 -21.72 14.73
CA ILE A 82 5.89 -21.67 15.91
C ILE A 82 6.55 -23.03 16.19
N MET A 83 5.92 -24.13 15.77
CA MET A 83 6.42 -25.50 15.97
C MET A 83 7.55 -25.89 14.99
N SER A 84 7.86 -25.05 14.01
CA SER A 84 9.04 -25.19 13.12
C SER A 84 10.28 -24.46 13.65
N CYS A 85 10.17 -23.73 14.77
CA CYS A 85 11.25 -22.87 15.27
C CYS A 85 12.24 -23.56 16.23
N ASP A 86 12.29 -24.89 16.31
CA ASP A 86 13.19 -25.58 17.27
C ASP A 86 14.67 -25.24 16.98
N GLY A 87 15.42 -24.82 18.00
CA GLY A 87 16.82 -24.40 17.86
C GLY A 87 17.06 -23.04 17.20
N TRP A 88 16.03 -22.30 16.79
CA TRP A 88 16.19 -21.00 16.13
C TRP A 88 16.58 -19.89 17.13
N ASP A 89 17.43 -18.96 16.67
CA ASP A 89 17.65 -17.66 17.32
C ASP A 89 17.05 -16.53 16.47
N ILE A 90 16.08 -15.81 17.05
CA ILE A 90 15.19 -14.91 16.31
C ILE A 90 15.41 -13.48 16.79
N THR A 91 15.79 -12.59 15.88
CA THR A 91 16.01 -11.17 16.17
C THR A 91 14.89 -10.31 15.57
N THR A 92 14.29 -9.47 16.42
CA THR A 92 13.21 -8.53 16.08
C THR A 92 13.73 -7.09 16.04
N VAL A 93 12.88 -6.14 15.65
CA VAL A 93 13.27 -4.72 15.54
C VAL A 93 13.71 -4.12 16.89
N GLU A 94 13.12 -4.57 18.00
CA GLU A 94 13.50 -4.16 19.35
C GLU A 94 14.85 -4.72 19.78
N GLY A 95 15.24 -5.89 19.26
CA GLY A 95 16.49 -6.59 19.58
C GLY A 95 17.73 -5.89 19.02
N ILE A 96 17.64 -5.29 17.83
CA ILE A 96 18.79 -4.63 17.18
C ILE A 96 19.08 -3.22 17.73
N GLY A 97 18.16 -2.63 18.51
CA GLY A 97 18.28 -1.29 19.07
C GLY A 97 16.93 -0.69 19.51
N ASN A 98 16.94 0.13 20.56
CA ASN A 98 15.76 0.76 21.16
C ASN A 98 16.19 1.90 22.12
N ARG A 99 15.25 2.59 22.80
CA ARG A 99 15.57 3.68 23.76
C ARG A 99 16.50 3.28 24.90
N LYS A 100 16.45 2.03 25.36
CA LYS A 100 17.17 1.57 26.55
C LYS A 100 18.63 1.21 26.26
N ILE A 101 18.92 0.65 25.08
CA ILE A 101 20.28 0.22 24.68
C ILE A 101 20.90 1.10 23.59
N GLY A 102 20.14 2.06 23.06
CA GLY A 102 20.51 2.88 21.91
C GLY A 102 19.93 2.35 20.60
N TYR A 103 19.59 3.26 19.69
CA TYR A 103 19.04 2.90 18.38
C TYR A 103 20.13 2.43 17.41
N ASN A 104 19.80 1.41 16.62
CA ASN A 104 20.63 0.88 15.54
C ASN A 104 20.89 1.92 14.45
N ILE A 105 22.01 1.82 13.73
CA ILE A 105 22.30 2.71 12.59
C ILE A 105 21.23 2.59 11.49
N ILE A 106 20.68 1.40 11.23
CA ILE A 106 19.61 1.18 10.24
C ILE A 106 18.34 1.93 10.65
N GLN A 107 17.94 1.85 11.92
CA GLN A 107 16.78 2.56 12.47
C GLN A 107 16.98 4.09 12.39
N LYS A 108 18.15 4.59 12.84
CA LYS A 108 18.51 6.01 12.83
C LYS A 108 18.46 6.59 11.42
N ARG A 109 19.04 5.87 10.46
CA ARG A 109 19.19 6.29 9.06
C ARG A 109 17.86 6.30 8.32
N LEU A 110 16.99 5.30 8.53
CA LEU A 110 15.62 5.31 7.99
C LEU A 110 14.81 6.50 8.50
N ASN A 111 14.97 6.87 9.79
CA ASN A 111 14.34 8.05 10.36
C ASN A 111 14.93 9.36 9.78
N HIS A 112 16.26 9.49 9.74
CA HIS A 112 16.97 10.69 9.26
C HIS A 112 16.61 11.08 7.81
N PHE A 113 16.44 10.09 6.93
CA PHE A 113 16.03 10.30 5.54
C PHE A 113 14.51 10.47 5.36
N PHE A 114 13.73 10.60 6.44
CA PHE A 114 12.25 10.71 6.42
C PHE A 114 11.53 9.46 5.85
N GLY A 115 12.17 8.28 5.90
CA GLY A 115 11.61 7.01 5.45
C GLY A 115 10.51 6.41 6.33
N SER A 116 10.01 7.17 7.33
CA SER A 116 8.89 6.78 8.19
C SER A 116 7.83 7.88 8.26
N GLN A 117 6.63 7.57 7.76
CA GLN A 117 5.43 8.42 7.87
C GLN A 117 4.44 7.82 8.87
N CYS A 118 3.51 6.94 8.44
CA CYS A 118 2.60 6.26 9.38
C CYS A 118 3.35 5.32 10.33
N GLY A 119 4.51 4.81 9.88
CA GLY A 119 5.48 4.05 10.67
C GLY A 119 5.22 2.56 10.82
N TYR A 120 4.03 2.08 10.44
CA TYR A 120 3.64 0.69 10.66
C TYR A 120 4.45 -0.33 9.83
N CYS A 121 4.92 0.06 8.64
CA CYS A 121 5.80 -0.77 7.81
C CYS A 121 7.30 -0.63 8.17
N SER A 122 7.69 0.41 8.93
CA SER A 122 9.10 0.74 9.17
C SER A 122 9.89 -0.40 9.86
N PRO A 123 9.35 -1.13 10.85
CA PRO A 123 9.99 -2.32 11.41
C PRO A 123 10.37 -3.37 10.37
N GLY A 124 9.46 -3.71 9.45
CA GLY A 124 9.70 -4.69 8.40
C GLY A 124 10.81 -4.27 7.43
N PHE A 125 10.85 -2.99 7.04
CA PHE A 125 11.93 -2.43 6.23
C PHE A 125 13.28 -2.45 6.95
N VAL A 126 13.31 -2.10 8.24
CA VAL A 126 14.52 -2.16 9.07
C VAL A 126 15.03 -3.59 9.18
N MET A 127 14.15 -4.57 9.40
CA MET A 127 14.55 -5.98 9.54
C MET A 127 14.95 -6.63 8.20
N SER A 128 14.38 -6.22 7.07
CA SER A 128 14.87 -6.60 5.74
C SER A 128 16.30 -6.10 5.52
N MET A 129 16.58 -4.82 5.79
CA MET A 129 17.93 -4.26 5.63
C MET A 129 18.93 -4.89 6.63
N TYR A 130 18.50 -5.17 7.86
CA TYR A 130 19.33 -5.83 8.87
C TYR A 130 19.70 -7.25 8.43
N SER A 131 18.71 -8.05 8.00
CA SER A 131 18.96 -9.42 7.53
C SER A 131 19.86 -9.45 6.29
N LEU A 132 19.66 -8.52 5.34
CA LEU A 132 20.54 -8.36 4.17
C LEU A 132 21.99 -8.05 4.59
N ALA A 133 22.18 -7.19 5.59
CA ALA A 133 23.51 -6.83 6.12
C ALA A 133 24.15 -7.89 7.04
N GLN A 134 23.37 -8.84 7.57
CA GLN A 134 23.91 -9.97 8.37
C GLN A 134 24.16 -11.23 7.53
N GLY A 135 23.35 -11.46 6.49
CA GLY A 135 23.51 -12.58 5.55
C GLY A 135 24.45 -12.29 4.37
N SER A 136 25.30 -11.27 4.46
CA SER A 136 26.23 -10.88 3.38
C SER A 136 27.66 -10.73 3.91
N ASP A 137 28.51 -11.73 3.66
CA ASP A 137 29.97 -11.67 3.93
C ASP A 137 30.70 -10.62 3.08
N ARG A 138 29.99 -9.98 2.14
CA ARG A 138 30.52 -8.99 1.21
C ARG A 138 29.78 -7.65 1.27
N HIS A 139 30.59 -6.62 1.19
CA HIS A 139 30.31 -5.29 0.65
C HIS A 139 29.18 -5.24 -0.41
N LEU A 140 28.03 -4.66 -0.02
CA LEU A 140 26.80 -4.55 -0.83
C LEU A 140 26.82 -3.37 -1.82
N THR A 141 26.19 -3.56 -2.98
CA THR A 141 25.95 -2.49 -3.97
C THR A 141 24.58 -1.81 -3.80
N GLU A 142 24.44 -0.59 -4.34
CA GLU A 142 23.16 0.13 -4.38
C GLU A 142 22.05 -0.65 -5.13
N ALA A 143 22.43 -1.46 -6.13
CA ALA A 143 21.51 -2.27 -6.92
C ALA A 143 20.96 -3.47 -6.13
N GLU A 144 21.82 -4.18 -5.40
CA GLU A 144 21.42 -5.29 -4.53
C GLU A 144 20.50 -4.81 -3.40
N ILE A 145 20.81 -3.64 -2.84
CA ILE A 145 19.98 -2.97 -1.83
C ILE A 145 18.62 -2.55 -2.43
N GLU A 146 18.55 -1.94 -3.62
CA GLU A 146 17.26 -1.59 -4.26
C GLU A 146 16.45 -2.84 -4.67
N ASN A 147 17.12 -3.95 -5.02
CA ASN A 147 16.47 -5.23 -5.33
C ASN A 147 15.83 -5.92 -4.12
N ALA A 148 16.44 -5.82 -2.93
CA ALA A 148 16.05 -6.59 -1.74
C ALA A 148 14.66 -6.23 -1.16
N PHE A 149 14.15 -5.01 -1.42
CA PHE A 149 12.92 -4.52 -0.80
C PHE A 149 11.60 -4.87 -1.52
N GLY A 150 11.63 -5.76 -2.51
CA GLY A 150 10.42 -6.20 -3.23
C GLY A 150 9.32 -6.83 -2.35
N SER A 151 9.70 -7.34 -1.16
CA SER A 151 8.75 -7.88 -0.18
C SER A 151 7.98 -6.80 0.60
N ASN A 152 8.61 -5.66 0.85
CA ASN A 152 8.14 -4.67 1.81
C ASN A 152 7.25 -3.62 1.12
N LEU A 153 5.99 -3.52 1.54
CA LEU A 153 5.05 -2.52 1.01
C LEU A 153 4.97 -1.28 1.90
N CYS A 154 4.86 -0.09 1.28
CA CYS A 154 4.61 1.17 1.96
C CYS A 154 3.56 2.00 1.20
N ARG A 155 2.40 2.22 1.83
CA ARG A 155 1.32 3.06 1.27
C ARG A 155 1.53 4.58 1.47
N CYS A 156 2.58 4.99 2.19
CA CYS A 156 2.75 6.38 2.64
C CYS A 156 3.89 7.16 1.96
N THR A 157 5.09 6.58 1.85
CA THR A 157 6.32 7.35 1.55
C THR A 157 6.63 7.50 0.07
N GLY A 158 5.89 6.83 -0.82
CA GLY A 158 6.30 6.66 -2.21
C GLY A 158 7.64 5.90 -2.38
N TYR A 159 8.08 5.17 -1.33
CA TYR A 159 9.36 4.45 -1.19
C TYR A 159 10.65 5.27 -1.33
N ARG A 160 10.62 6.43 -1.97
CA ARG A 160 11.79 7.23 -2.33
C ARG A 160 12.76 7.50 -1.16
N PRO A 161 12.33 8.04 0.00
CA PRO A 161 13.22 8.25 1.15
C PRO A 161 13.75 6.95 1.77
N ILE A 162 13.02 5.83 1.63
CA ILE A 162 13.45 4.51 2.14
C ILE A 162 14.63 3.99 1.29
N LEU A 163 14.52 4.10 -0.04
CA LEU A 163 15.58 3.68 -0.95
C LEU A 163 16.84 4.55 -0.82
N GLU A 164 16.70 5.87 -0.62
CA GLU A 164 17.86 6.73 -0.32
C GLU A 164 18.51 6.37 1.03
N ALA A 165 17.70 6.15 2.08
CA ALA A 165 18.21 5.78 3.39
C ALA A 165 19.09 4.53 3.33
N PHE A 166 18.61 3.48 2.68
CA PHE A 166 19.30 2.20 2.67
C PHE A 166 20.44 2.13 1.64
N LYS A 167 20.34 2.79 0.48
CA LYS A 167 21.46 2.86 -0.47
C LYS A 167 22.69 3.57 0.09
N SER A 168 22.55 4.42 1.12
CA SER A 168 23.70 4.96 1.85
C SER A 168 24.49 3.93 2.68
N PHE A 169 24.07 2.66 2.75
CA PHE A 169 24.88 1.52 3.22
C PHE A 169 25.71 0.84 2.12
N ALA A 170 25.52 1.21 0.84
CA ALA A 170 26.36 0.70 -0.23
C ALA A 170 27.80 1.18 -0.11
N VAL A 171 28.70 0.46 -0.77
CA VAL A 171 30.16 0.63 -0.67
C VAL A 171 30.65 1.90 -1.37
N HIS A 172 29.97 2.29 -2.45
CA HIS A 172 30.20 3.52 -3.20
C HIS A 172 28.84 4.21 -3.47
N PRO A 173 28.23 4.83 -2.44
CA PRO A 173 26.91 5.44 -2.57
C PRO A 173 26.98 6.77 -3.33
N ASP A 174 25.90 7.17 -4.00
CA ASP A 174 25.87 8.43 -4.77
C ASP A 174 26.30 9.64 -3.90
N ALA A 175 27.20 10.47 -4.42
CA ALA A 175 27.78 11.60 -3.69
C ALA A 175 26.75 12.65 -3.25
N ASN A 176 25.52 12.63 -3.78
CA ASN A 176 24.41 13.48 -3.36
C ASN A 176 23.58 12.83 -2.23
N ILE A 177 23.57 11.49 -2.12
CA ILE A 177 23.05 10.79 -0.94
C ILE A 177 23.96 11.09 0.27
N LEU A 178 25.29 11.06 0.07
CA LEU A 178 26.25 11.45 1.12
C LEU A 178 25.99 12.88 1.64
N LYS A 179 25.68 13.85 0.77
CA LYS A 179 25.32 15.23 1.18
C LYS A 179 24.02 15.35 1.99
N LYS A 180 23.14 14.35 1.97
CA LYS A 180 21.94 14.30 2.84
C LYS A 180 22.24 13.75 4.22
N ILE A 181 23.34 13.01 4.39
CA ILE A 181 23.83 12.62 5.71
C ILE A 181 24.36 13.88 6.38
N LYS A 182 23.77 14.25 7.51
CA LYS A 182 24.48 15.08 8.49
C LYS A 182 25.31 14.14 9.33
N ASP A 183 26.58 14.45 9.49
CA ASP A 183 27.43 13.61 10.31
C ASP A 183 26.99 13.67 11.78
N ILE A 184 27.21 12.57 12.50
CA ILE A 184 26.93 12.48 13.94
C ILE A 184 28.06 13.14 14.75
N GLU A 185 29.26 13.24 14.16
CA GLU A 185 30.44 13.90 14.72
C GLU A 185 30.21 15.41 15.03
N ASP A 186 29.28 16.06 14.32
CA ASP A 186 28.93 17.49 14.51
C ASP A 186 28.06 17.77 15.76
N ILE A 187 27.69 16.74 16.54
CA ILE A 187 26.90 16.91 17.78
C ILE A 187 27.63 16.30 18.98
N SER A 188 28.08 17.20 19.85
CA SER A 188 28.90 16.98 21.06
C SER A 188 30.36 16.60 20.81
N GLU A 189 31.28 17.47 21.21
CA GLU A 189 32.70 17.16 21.34
C GLU A 189 32.87 16.01 22.33
N GLN A 190 33.34 14.85 21.86
CA GLN A 190 33.45 13.64 22.70
C GLN A 190 34.61 13.72 23.69
N ILE A 191 34.38 14.39 24.82
CA ILE A 191 35.25 14.33 26.00
C ILE A 191 35.14 12.94 26.62
N CYS A 192 36.23 12.17 26.59
CA CYS A 192 36.27 10.84 27.20
C CYS A 192 36.03 10.94 28.72
N PRO A 193 35.01 10.27 29.28
CA PRO A 193 34.66 10.37 30.70
C PRO A 193 35.72 9.75 31.64
N LYS A 194 36.73 9.07 31.09
CA LYS A 194 37.86 8.50 31.82
C LYS A 194 39.13 9.36 31.83
N SER A 195 39.22 10.39 30.97
CA SER A 195 40.46 11.17 30.77
C SER A 195 40.29 12.67 30.48
N GLY A 196 39.06 13.17 30.28
CA GLY A 196 38.79 14.60 30.12
C GLY A 196 39.31 15.21 28.80
N LYS A 197 39.53 14.39 27.76
CA LYS A 197 40.04 14.82 26.44
C LYS A 197 39.34 14.10 25.29
N THR A 198 39.47 14.63 24.07
CA THR A 198 38.99 14.00 22.82
C THR A 198 39.62 12.62 22.60
N CYS A 199 38.84 11.69 22.02
CA CYS A 199 39.22 10.29 21.92
C CYS A 199 40.17 10.01 20.73
N GLY A 200 41.21 9.20 20.97
CA GLY A 200 42.20 8.75 19.97
C GLY A 200 41.95 7.35 19.39
N GLY A 201 40.74 6.79 19.53
CA GLY A 201 40.32 5.56 18.83
C GLY A 201 40.97 4.23 19.25
N THR A 202 41.79 4.19 20.30
CA THR A 202 42.59 2.99 20.68
C THR A 202 42.27 2.49 22.09
N CYS A 203 41.03 2.01 22.27
CA CYS A 203 40.63 1.21 23.44
C CYS A 203 40.59 -0.26 23.01
N GLY A 204 41.49 -1.11 23.52
CA GLY A 204 41.52 -2.53 23.16
C GLY A 204 40.24 -3.26 23.56
N ILE A 205 39.69 -4.06 22.65
CA ILE A 205 38.59 -4.98 22.93
C ILE A 205 39.18 -6.21 23.63
N ASN A 206 38.62 -6.60 24.78
CA ASN A 206 38.96 -7.87 25.43
C ASN A 206 38.19 -9.00 24.72
N GLU A 207 38.90 -9.85 23.98
CA GLU A 207 38.37 -11.08 23.38
C GLU A 207 38.16 -12.15 24.46
N ASP A 208 37.01 -12.14 25.17
CA ASP A 208 36.76 -13.16 26.21
C ASP A 208 35.27 -13.45 26.51
N TRP A 209 34.39 -13.35 25.50
CA TRP A 209 32.95 -13.61 25.63
C TRP A 209 32.42 -14.61 24.58
N CYS A 210 32.91 -15.85 24.59
CA CYS A 210 32.31 -16.95 23.83
C CYS A 210 32.44 -18.34 24.49
N LEU A 211 32.21 -18.41 25.82
CA LEU A 211 32.11 -19.69 26.53
C LEU A 211 30.73 -20.34 26.35
N VAL A 212 30.53 -20.99 25.20
CA VAL A 212 29.42 -21.93 25.00
C VAL A 212 29.70 -23.19 25.82
N ASN A 213 28.85 -23.48 26.81
CA ASN A 213 28.97 -24.69 27.62
C ASN A 213 28.70 -25.96 26.80
N MET A 214 29.75 -26.56 26.24
CA MET A 214 29.73 -27.95 25.78
C MET A 214 29.65 -28.89 26.98
N ASN A 215 28.45 -29.15 27.48
CA ASN A 215 28.09 -30.39 28.17
C ASN A 215 26.57 -30.46 28.43
N ASN A 216 25.81 -30.96 27.44
CA ASN A 216 24.75 -31.93 27.77
C ASN A 216 24.28 -32.73 26.56
N THR A 217 24.24 -34.06 26.75
CA THR A 217 23.37 -35.06 26.11
C THR A 217 23.22 -35.06 24.58
N SER A 218 23.74 -36.14 24.00
CA SER A 218 23.14 -36.89 22.88
C SER A 218 21.63 -36.66 22.71
N VAL A 219 21.23 -36.18 21.53
CA VAL A 219 19.84 -36.20 21.09
C VAL A 219 19.55 -37.57 20.46
N SER A 220 18.40 -38.15 20.78
CA SER A 220 17.94 -39.41 20.18
C SER A 220 17.51 -39.21 18.72
N ASP A 221 17.88 -40.13 17.83
CA ASP A 221 17.40 -40.22 16.44
C ASP A 221 15.91 -40.68 16.36
N LEU A 222 15.03 -40.02 17.11
CA LEU A 222 13.61 -40.38 17.25
C LEU A 222 12.73 -39.16 16.93
N PRO A 223 11.66 -39.36 16.13
CA PRO A 223 10.84 -38.26 15.63
C PRO A 223 10.08 -37.57 16.78
N LYS A 224 10.11 -36.23 16.78
CA LYS A 224 9.65 -35.41 17.89
C LYS A 224 8.15 -35.15 17.80
N LYS A 225 7.36 -35.97 18.51
CA LYS A 225 5.89 -35.91 18.54
C LYS A 225 5.38 -34.88 19.57
N ILE A 226 4.57 -33.93 19.11
CA ILE A 226 3.80 -32.98 19.94
C ILE A 226 2.32 -33.20 19.66
N CYS A 227 1.52 -33.36 20.72
CA CYS A 227 0.05 -33.38 20.64
C CYS A 227 -0.44 -31.97 20.99
N LEU A 228 -1.07 -31.28 20.04
CA LEU A 228 -1.47 -29.88 20.16
C LEU A 228 -2.83 -29.73 20.86
N ALA A 229 -3.12 -28.53 21.38
CA ALA A 229 -4.34 -28.24 22.15
C ALA A 229 -5.63 -28.48 21.35
N ASP A 230 -5.57 -28.38 20.02
CA ASP A 230 -6.66 -28.67 19.07
C ASP A 230 -6.68 -30.13 18.58
N GLY A 231 -6.02 -31.05 19.32
CA GLY A 231 -6.00 -32.49 19.04
C GLY A 231 -5.16 -32.91 17.83
N ARG A 232 -4.45 -31.96 17.18
CA ARG A 232 -3.58 -32.24 16.04
C ARG A 232 -2.23 -32.82 16.47
N LEU A 233 -1.64 -33.62 15.60
CA LEU A 233 -0.34 -34.23 15.81
C LEU A 233 0.72 -33.53 14.96
N TRP A 234 1.76 -33.02 15.60
CA TRP A 234 2.95 -32.47 14.95
C TRP A 234 4.12 -33.41 15.19
N PHE A 235 4.85 -33.75 14.13
CA PHE A 235 6.11 -34.50 14.20
C PHE A 235 7.21 -33.69 13.51
N ALA A 236 8.33 -33.43 14.17
CA ALA A 236 9.55 -33.01 13.48
C ALA A 236 10.45 -34.24 13.24
N VAL A 237 10.96 -34.39 12.02
CA VAL A 237 11.75 -35.56 11.57
C VAL A 237 13.02 -35.14 10.84
N SER A 238 14.08 -35.95 10.97
CA SER A 238 15.43 -35.64 10.48
C SER A 238 15.92 -36.55 9.34
N ASP A 239 15.15 -37.59 8.98
CA ASP A 239 15.47 -38.53 7.90
C ASP A 239 14.21 -39.03 7.19
N ILE A 240 14.36 -39.54 5.96
CA ILE A 240 13.22 -39.95 5.12
C ILE A 240 12.45 -41.14 5.72
N ARG A 241 13.13 -42.07 6.42
CA ARG A 241 12.45 -43.26 6.98
C ARG A 241 11.49 -42.88 8.11
N SER A 242 11.81 -41.84 8.88
CA SER A 242 10.91 -41.31 9.92
C SER A 242 9.62 -40.71 9.34
N ILE A 243 9.64 -40.15 8.11
CA ILE A 243 8.41 -39.70 7.43
C ILE A 243 7.46 -40.88 7.22
N PHE A 244 7.96 -41.96 6.62
CA PHE A 244 7.15 -43.16 6.34
C PHE A 244 6.69 -43.86 7.63
N ALA A 245 7.57 -44.01 8.62
CA ALA A 245 7.20 -44.60 9.92
C ALA A 245 6.07 -43.83 10.64
N VAL A 246 6.02 -42.51 10.51
CA VAL A 246 4.93 -41.68 11.06
C VAL A 246 3.63 -41.83 10.26
N LEU A 247 3.72 -41.98 8.93
CA LEU A 247 2.55 -42.24 8.08
C LEU A 247 1.98 -43.66 8.29
N ASP A 248 2.82 -44.65 8.58
CA ASP A 248 2.42 -46.02 8.90
C ASP A 248 1.80 -46.13 10.32
N ASP A 249 2.28 -45.37 11.30
CA ASP A 249 1.74 -45.34 12.69
C ASP A 249 0.41 -44.56 12.80
N VAL A 250 0.30 -43.42 12.11
CA VAL A 250 -0.81 -42.47 12.28
C VAL A 250 -1.85 -42.55 11.15
N GLY A 251 -1.46 -43.04 9.98
CA GLY A 251 -2.28 -43.10 8.76
C GLY A 251 -2.13 -41.90 7.84
N HIS A 252 -2.14 -42.16 6.53
CA HIS A 252 -1.89 -41.17 5.47
C HIS A 252 -3.16 -40.47 4.91
N GLU A 253 -4.33 -40.61 5.55
CA GLU A 253 -5.60 -40.04 5.05
C GLU A 253 -5.73 -38.51 5.24
N SER A 254 -5.06 -37.96 6.25
CA SER A 254 -5.15 -36.54 6.61
C SER A 254 -3.82 -36.04 7.15
N TYR A 255 -2.87 -35.77 6.25
CA TYR A 255 -1.54 -35.27 6.60
C TYR A 255 -1.10 -34.07 5.74
N MET A 256 -0.11 -33.32 6.23
CA MET A 256 0.62 -32.29 5.49
C MET A 256 2.11 -32.39 5.82
N LEU A 257 2.96 -32.38 4.80
CA LEU A 257 4.39 -32.12 4.99
C LEU A 257 4.61 -30.60 5.12
N VAL A 258 5.39 -30.20 6.12
CA VAL A 258 5.69 -28.80 6.44
C VAL A 258 7.18 -28.54 6.22
N ALA A 259 7.46 -27.44 5.56
CA ALA A 259 8.78 -26.84 5.41
C ALA A 259 8.59 -25.32 5.58
N GLY A 260 9.08 -24.48 4.67
CA GLY A 260 8.89 -23.02 4.71
C GLY A 260 7.42 -22.49 4.74
N ASN A 261 6.40 -23.36 4.62
CA ASN A 261 4.96 -23.08 4.80
C ASN A 261 4.36 -21.93 3.95
N THR A 262 5.11 -21.38 3.01
CA THR A 262 4.74 -20.20 2.21
C THR A 262 3.49 -20.39 1.36
N ALA A 263 3.18 -21.65 1.00
CA ALA A 263 1.97 -22.02 0.27
C ALA A 263 0.66 -21.54 0.94
N LYS A 264 0.61 -21.44 2.29
CA LYS A 264 -0.54 -20.88 3.04
C LYS A 264 -0.88 -19.45 2.60
N GLY A 265 0.14 -18.67 2.23
CA GLY A 265 -0.05 -17.30 1.73
C GLY A 265 -0.84 -17.29 0.42
N VAL A 266 -0.53 -18.17 -0.52
CA VAL A 266 -1.24 -18.25 -1.81
C VAL A 266 -2.58 -18.97 -1.67
N ARG A 267 -2.59 -20.15 -1.03
CA ARG A 267 -3.76 -21.01 -0.79
C ARG A 267 -4.10 -21.02 0.72
N PRO A 268 -5.10 -20.27 1.19
CA PRO A 268 -5.46 -20.24 2.61
C PRO A 268 -5.82 -21.62 3.15
N ILE A 269 -5.29 -21.94 4.34
CA ILE A 269 -5.65 -23.13 5.11
C ILE A 269 -6.54 -22.66 6.26
N LEU A 270 -7.85 -22.91 6.15
CA LEU A 270 -8.84 -22.63 7.21
C LEU A 270 -8.85 -23.73 8.29
N PHE A 271 -8.65 -24.98 7.88
CA PHE A 271 -8.55 -26.15 8.74
C PHE A 271 -7.35 -26.98 8.30
N TYR A 272 -6.39 -27.12 9.20
CA TYR A 272 -5.26 -28.03 8.96
C TYR A 272 -5.70 -29.49 9.09
N PRO A 273 -5.02 -30.42 8.38
CA PRO A 273 -5.21 -31.86 8.58
C PRO A 273 -4.88 -32.31 10.00
N LYS A 274 -5.17 -33.57 10.32
CA LYS A 274 -4.92 -34.18 11.64
C LYS A 274 -3.42 -34.30 11.94
N LEU A 275 -2.63 -34.65 10.94
CA LEU A 275 -1.19 -34.89 11.02
C LEU A 275 -0.40 -33.81 10.28
N LEU A 276 0.65 -33.29 10.91
CA LEU A 276 1.64 -32.41 10.32
C LEU A 276 3.02 -33.01 10.56
N ILE A 277 3.83 -33.12 9.51
CA ILE A 277 5.21 -33.63 9.56
C ILE A 277 6.13 -32.53 9.08
N ASP A 278 6.89 -31.91 9.98
CA ASP A 278 7.95 -30.97 9.64
C ASP A 278 9.17 -31.73 9.13
N ILE A 279 9.50 -31.47 7.86
CA ILE A 279 10.62 -32.07 7.13
C ILE A 279 11.80 -31.10 6.97
N SER A 280 11.78 -29.94 7.64
CA SER A 280 12.78 -28.88 7.46
C SER A 280 14.22 -29.34 7.73
N ASP A 281 14.41 -30.27 8.67
CA ASP A 281 15.72 -30.84 9.05
C ASP A 281 16.07 -32.15 8.30
N VAL A 282 15.25 -32.63 7.36
CA VAL A 282 15.52 -33.87 6.63
C VAL A 282 16.68 -33.69 5.66
N LYS A 283 17.85 -34.21 6.05
CA LYS A 283 19.12 -34.01 5.34
C LYS A 283 19.05 -34.41 3.88
N GLU A 284 18.50 -35.60 3.59
CA GLU A 284 18.42 -36.16 2.23
C GLU A 284 17.56 -35.28 1.28
N LEU A 285 16.68 -34.45 1.84
CA LEU A 285 15.86 -33.49 1.09
C LEU A 285 16.47 -32.09 1.06
N ALA A 286 17.45 -31.77 1.89
CA ALA A 286 18.10 -30.45 1.95
C ALA A 286 19.44 -30.37 1.20
N THR A 287 20.01 -31.49 0.76
CA THR A 287 21.26 -31.55 0.00
C THR A 287 21.05 -31.63 -1.52
N HIS A 288 22.10 -31.31 -2.29
CA HIS A 288 22.22 -31.65 -3.72
C HIS A 288 23.36 -32.65 -3.94
N TYR A 289 23.40 -33.27 -5.11
CA TYR A 289 24.59 -33.95 -5.63
C TYR A 289 24.64 -33.88 -7.16
N ILE A 290 25.81 -34.18 -7.75
CA ILE A 290 26.02 -34.23 -9.20
C ILE A 290 26.49 -35.63 -9.57
N ASP A 291 25.81 -36.26 -10.53
CA ASP A 291 26.27 -37.50 -11.18
C ASP A 291 26.51 -37.27 -12.69
N VAL A 292 25.63 -37.78 -13.55
CA VAL A 292 25.44 -37.31 -14.94
C VAL A 292 24.53 -36.07 -14.97
N ASN A 293 23.70 -35.89 -13.94
CA ASN A 293 22.76 -34.77 -13.79
C ASN A 293 23.03 -34.03 -12.47
N LEU A 294 22.52 -32.80 -12.35
CA LEU A 294 22.37 -32.13 -11.06
C LEU A 294 21.06 -32.61 -10.40
N VAL A 295 21.16 -33.24 -9.23
CA VAL A 295 20.02 -33.68 -8.43
C VAL A 295 19.87 -32.75 -7.23
N LEU A 296 18.68 -32.17 -7.08
CA LEU A 296 18.32 -31.26 -5.99
C LEU A 296 17.37 -31.94 -5.01
N GLY A 297 17.62 -31.77 -3.70
CA GLY A 297 16.69 -32.18 -2.66
C GLY A 297 15.43 -31.28 -2.63
N ALA A 298 14.26 -31.88 -2.38
CA ALA A 298 12.96 -31.19 -2.45
C ALA A 298 12.69 -30.17 -1.33
N ASN A 299 13.58 -30.09 -0.33
CA ASN A 299 13.55 -29.15 0.80
C ASN A 299 14.73 -28.15 0.75
N MET A 300 15.56 -28.15 -0.30
CA MET A 300 16.49 -27.05 -0.56
C MET A 300 15.74 -25.72 -0.66
N THR A 301 16.24 -24.65 -0.04
CA THR A 301 15.61 -23.34 -0.26
C THR A 301 15.89 -22.87 -1.68
N LEU A 302 14.96 -22.09 -2.24
CA LEU A 302 15.14 -21.51 -3.57
C LEU A 302 16.34 -20.55 -3.62
N THR A 303 16.73 -19.96 -2.48
CA THR A 303 17.94 -19.14 -2.34
C THR A 303 19.20 -19.99 -2.48
N ASP A 304 19.28 -21.14 -1.79
CA ASP A 304 20.43 -22.05 -1.91
C ASP A 304 20.51 -22.65 -3.33
N THR A 305 19.36 -23.02 -3.91
CA THR A 305 19.26 -23.45 -5.31
C THR A 305 19.77 -22.37 -6.27
N MET A 306 19.43 -21.09 -6.04
CA MET A 306 19.94 -19.97 -6.82
C MET A 306 21.45 -19.79 -6.68
N HIS A 307 21.99 -19.86 -5.46
CA HIS A 307 23.45 -19.76 -5.24
C HIS A 307 24.19 -20.89 -5.97
N LEU A 308 23.72 -22.13 -5.83
CA LEU A 308 24.27 -23.29 -6.51
C LEU A 308 24.19 -23.16 -8.04
N PHE A 309 23.06 -22.72 -8.59
CA PHE A 309 22.90 -22.49 -10.04
C PHE A 309 23.87 -21.43 -10.58
N LYS A 310 24.12 -20.39 -9.79
CA LYS A 310 25.05 -19.31 -10.14
C LYS A 310 26.51 -19.75 -10.06
N GLU A 311 26.86 -20.57 -9.07
CA GLU A 311 28.20 -21.14 -8.90
C GLU A 311 28.51 -22.15 -10.02
N LEU A 312 27.65 -23.16 -10.21
CA LEU A 312 27.87 -24.22 -11.21
C LEU A 312 27.92 -23.67 -12.65
N ALA A 313 27.10 -22.68 -12.99
CA ALA A 313 27.17 -22.02 -14.31
C ALA A 313 28.41 -21.13 -14.51
N GLN A 314 29.19 -20.87 -13.45
CA GLN A 314 30.48 -20.17 -13.51
C GLN A 314 31.68 -21.13 -13.42
N SER A 315 31.53 -22.27 -12.74
CA SER A 315 32.61 -23.25 -12.51
C SER A 315 32.62 -24.42 -13.49
N ASN A 316 31.51 -24.70 -14.18
CA ASN A 316 31.40 -25.81 -15.13
C ASN A 316 30.61 -25.40 -16.40
N GLU A 317 31.26 -25.52 -17.56
CA GLU A 317 30.66 -25.19 -18.87
C GLU A 317 29.43 -26.05 -19.20
N ASP A 318 29.38 -27.33 -18.77
CA ASP A 318 28.22 -28.20 -19.00
C ASP A 318 26.95 -27.67 -18.31
N PHE A 319 27.10 -26.90 -17.23
CA PHE A 319 26.00 -26.33 -16.44
C PHE A 319 25.73 -24.84 -16.74
N TRP A 320 26.26 -24.27 -17.82
CA TRP A 320 26.04 -22.87 -18.21
C TRP A 320 24.55 -22.44 -18.22
N TYR A 321 23.66 -23.37 -18.58
CA TYR A 321 22.21 -23.15 -18.66
C TYR A 321 21.58 -22.86 -17.29
N LEU A 322 22.22 -23.27 -16.18
CA LEU A 322 21.79 -22.93 -14.83
C LEU A 322 21.85 -21.42 -14.57
N HIS A 323 22.64 -20.64 -15.33
CA HIS A 323 22.58 -19.17 -15.25
C HIS A 323 21.20 -18.62 -15.70
N ILE A 324 20.57 -19.24 -16.71
CA ILE A 324 19.23 -18.87 -17.17
C ILE A 324 18.18 -19.26 -16.12
N LEU A 325 18.35 -20.40 -15.47
CA LEU A 325 17.49 -20.82 -14.36
C LEU A 325 17.70 -19.96 -13.11
N TYR A 326 18.93 -19.54 -12.80
CA TYR A 326 19.24 -18.56 -11.76
C TYR A 326 18.52 -17.24 -12.06
N GLU A 327 18.63 -16.72 -13.28
CA GLU A 327 17.87 -15.52 -13.66
C GLU A 327 16.35 -15.74 -13.44
N HIS A 328 15.80 -16.90 -13.82
CA HIS A 328 14.37 -17.19 -13.64
C HIS A 328 13.98 -17.36 -12.16
N LEU A 329 14.87 -17.87 -11.30
CA LEU A 329 14.61 -18.00 -9.87
C LEU A 329 14.84 -16.70 -9.11
N ASP A 330 15.83 -15.87 -9.45
CA ASP A 330 15.94 -14.48 -8.97
C ASP A 330 14.65 -13.69 -9.29
N LYS A 331 14.07 -13.99 -10.46
CA LYS A 331 12.75 -13.52 -10.91
C LYS A 331 11.55 -14.19 -10.24
N VAL A 332 11.64 -15.30 -9.51
CA VAL A 332 10.44 -16.00 -8.94
C VAL A 332 10.49 -16.16 -7.42
N ALA A 333 11.68 -16.32 -6.83
CA ALA A 333 11.89 -16.83 -5.48
C ALA A 333 12.06 -15.76 -4.40
N HIS A 334 12.76 -14.65 -4.67
CA HIS A 334 13.03 -13.64 -3.65
C HIS A 334 13.29 -12.22 -4.22
N ILE A 335 12.39 -11.24 -4.14
CA ILE A 335 10.95 -11.33 -3.86
C ILE A 335 10.19 -10.71 -5.05
N PRO A 336 9.71 -11.54 -5.99
CA PRO A 336 9.87 -11.55 -7.47
C PRO A 336 10.02 -10.17 -8.21
N VAL A 337 9.65 -9.90 -9.47
CA VAL A 337 9.28 -10.75 -10.61
C VAL A 337 10.17 -10.44 -11.84
N ARG A 338 10.30 -11.40 -12.77
CA ARG A 338 9.91 -11.16 -14.17
C ARG A 338 9.33 -12.42 -14.81
N ASN A 339 8.01 -12.46 -14.83
CA ASN A 339 7.18 -12.99 -15.91
C ASN A 339 6.18 -11.87 -16.23
N ILE A 340 5.29 -12.01 -17.22
CA ILE A 340 4.31 -10.92 -17.44
C ILE A 340 3.37 -10.89 -16.24
N THR A 341 3.30 -9.73 -15.57
CA THR A 341 2.77 -9.59 -14.22
C THR A 341 2.11 -8.23 -13.98
N PRO A 342 1.23 -8.13 -12.96
CA PRO A 342 0.59 -6.86 -12.61
C PRO A 342 1.55 -5.78 -12.09
N ARG A 343 2.74 -6.13 -11.57
CA ARG A 343 3.77 -5.20 -11.08
C ARG A 343 5.15 -5.86 -11.07
N GLU A 344 6.22 -5.06 -11.11
CA GLU A 344 7.61 -5.52 -11.27
C GLU A 344 8.07 -6.48 -10.16
N GLN A 345 7.54 -6.36 -8.93
CA GLN A 345 7.92 -7.24 -7.80
C GLN A 345 6.74 -7.83 -7.03
N ASN A 346 6.93 -9.02 -6.43
CA ASN A 346 5.98 -9.62 -5.49
C ASN A 346 4.54 -9.79 -6.07
N ALA A 347 4.44 -10.39 -7.26
CA ALA A 347 3.19 -10.76 -7.92
C ALA A 347 3.27 -12.12 -8.63
N GLN A 348 2.12 -12.77 -8.83
CA GLN A 348 2.00 -14.00 -9.61
C GLN A 348 1.91 -13.65 -11.10
N ALA A 349 2.54 -14.46 -11.96
CA ALA A 349 2.48 -14.34 -13.42
C ALA A 349 1.04 -14.37 -13.96
N ASP A 350 0.70 -13.37 -14.78
CA ASP A 350 -0.46 -13.38 -15.67
C ASP A 350 -0.25 -14.38 -16.82
N VAL A 351 0.97 -14.38 -17.38
CA VAL A 351 1.51 -15.41 -18.30
C VAL A 351 2.99 -15.60 -18.01
N ASN A 352 3.45 -16.85 -17.95
CA ASN A 352 4.86 -17.20 -17.99
C ASN A 352 5.15 -18.25 -19.09
N SER A 353 6.42 -18.34 -19.49
CA SER A 353 6.85 -19.22 -20.58
C SER A 353 8.30 -19.69 -20.44
N GLY A 354 8.55 -20.95 -20.76
CA GLY A 354 9.88 -21.52 -20.99
C GLY A 354 10.02 -21.93 -22.46
N PHE A 355 11.15 -21.59 -23.07
CA PHE A 355 11.46 -21.91 -24.47
C PHE A 355 12.85 -22.53 -24.56
N LEU A 356 12.94 -23.69 -25.19
CA LEU A 356 14.18 -24.34 -25.58
C LEU A 356 14.14 -24.59 -27.08
N LEU A 357 15.13 -24.06 -27.82
CA LEU A 357 15.28 -24.26 -29.26
C LEU A 357 16.75 -24.56 -29.54
N LYS A 358 17.02 -25.74 -30.13
CA LYS A 358 18.34 -26.17 -30.57
C LYS A 358 18.44 -25.96 -32.07
N PHE A 359 19.54 -25.37 -32.54
CA PHE A 359 19.72 -25.02 -33.95
C PHE A 359 20.99 -25.64 -34.51
N ASN A 360 20.91 -26.08 -35.76
CA ASN A 360 22.09 -26.37 -36.54
C ASN A 360 22.87 -25.07 -36.84
N SER A 361 24.12 -24.99 -36.39
CA SER A 361 24.91 -23.75 -36.42
C SER A 361 25.20 -23.17 -37.81
N HIS A 362 25.12 -23.99 -38.87
CA HIS A 362 25.43 -23.59 -40.24
C HIS A 362 24.20 -23.34 -41.12
N THR A 363 23.08 -24.01 -40.82
CA THR A 363 21.86 -23.96 -41.65
C THR A 363 20.68 -23.27 -40.96
N HIS A 364 20.81 -22.97 -39.66
CA HIS A 364 19.78 -22.43 -38.77
C HIS A 364 18.49 -23.26 -38.70
N LEU A 365 18.51 -24.52 -39.15
CA LEU A 365 17.40 -25.45 -38.98
C LEU A 365 17.25 -25.82 -37.51
N VAL A 366 16.01 -25.82 -37.01
CA VAL A 366 15.70 -26.30 -35.65
C VAL A 366 15.88 -27.82 -35.61
N GLU A 367 16.69 -28.31 -34.68
CA GLU A 367 16.94 -29.73 -34.44
C GLU A 367 16.00 -30.27 -33.35
N GLU A 368 15.81 -29.50 -32.26
CA GLU A 368 14.95 -29.83 -31.12
C GLU A 368 14.20 -28.57 -30.65
N ALA A 369 12.96 -28.74 -30.16
CA ALA A 369 12.12 -27.66 -29.65
C ALA A 369 11.29 -28.11 -28.44
N SER A 370 11.15 -27.24 -27.44
CA SER A 370 10.18 -27.34 -26.34
C SER A 370 9.67 -25.95 -25.96
N ILE A 371 8.34 -25.81 -25.88
CA ILE A 371 7.63 -24.54 -25.75
C ILE A 371 6.53 -24.74 -24.70
N VAL A 372 6.77 -24.25 -23.48
CA VAL A 372 5.89 -24.45 -22.32
C VAL A 372 5.41 -23.12 -21.78
N TYR A 373 4.13 -23.04 -21.42
CA TYR A 373 3.50 -21.88 -20.79
C TYR A 373 2.79 -22.26 -19.49
N GLY A 374 2.73 -21.32 -18.55
CA GLY A 374 1.92 -21.40 -17.34
C GLY A 374 0.94 -20.21 -17.24
N ASN A 375 -0.13 -20.43 -16.47
CA ASN A 375 -1.30 -19.55 -16.33
C ASN A 375 -2.10 -19.29 -17.63
N ILE A 376 -1.81 -20.01 -18.72
CA ILE A 376 -2.76 -20.22 -19.82
C ILE A 376 -3.95 -21.04 -19.32
N ASN A 377 -3.66 -22.16 -18.64
CA ASN A 377 -4.62 -23.02 -17.97
C ASN A 377 -4.22 -23.28 -16.51
N PRO A 378 -5.02 -24.01 -15.71
CA PRO A 378 -4.68 -24.35 -14.32
C PRO A 378 -3.46 -25.28 -14.21
N SER A 379 -3.19 -26.06 -15.25
CA SER A 379 -1.94 -26.79 -15.48
C SER A 379 -1.03 -26.02 -16.45
N PHE A 380 0.24 -26.43 -16.53
CA PHE A 380 1.10 -26.03 -17.65
C PHE A 380 0.48 -26.46 -19.00
N THR A 381 0.77 -25.69 -20.04
CA THR A 381 0.36 -25.91 -21.44
C THR A 381 1.61 -26.02 -22.29
N HIS A 382 1.71 -27.04 -23.14
CA HIS A 382 2.91 -27.39 -23.92
C HIS A 382 2.53 -27.36 -25.41
N ALA A 383 3.31 -26.71 -26.26
CA ALA A 383 2.92 -26.39 -27.64
C ALA A 383 3.46 -27.42 -28.66
N TYR A 384 3.02 -28.66 -28.51
CA TYR A 384 3.48 -29.82 -29.28
C TYR A 384 3.24 -29.74 -30.80
N GLU A 385 2.18 -29.08 -31.29
CA GLU A 385 1.97 -28.81 -32.73
C GLU A 385 2.99 -27.80 -33.25
N THR A 386 3.21 -26.71 -32.50
CA THR A 386 4.20 -25.68 -32.82
C THR A 386 5.62 -26.27 -32.83
N GLU A 387 5.98 -27.06 -31.82
CA GLU A 387 7.28 -27.76 -31.73
C GLU A 387 7.52 -28.70 -32.93
N ARG A 388 6.56 -29.58 -33.22
CA ARG A 388 6.64 -30.51 -34.36
C ARG A 388 6.67 -29.80 -35.71
N PHE A 389 6.08 -28.61 -35.81
CA PHE A 389 6.19 -27.78 -37.01
C PHE A 389 7.60 -27.21 -37.20
N LEU A 390 8.26 -26.76 -36.13
CA LEU A 390 9.56 -26.07 -36.20
C LEU A 390 10.71 -26.99 -36.63
N ILE A 391 10.71 -28.25 -36.19
CA ILE A 391 11.78 -29.22 -36.46
C ILE A 391 12.06 -29.32 -37.97
N GLY A 392 13.33 -29.22 -38.35
CA GLY A 392 13.78 -29.26 -39.74
C GLY A 392 13.54 -27.97 -40.54
N ARG A 393 13.14 -26.86 -39.90
CA ARG A 393 12.92 -25.56 -40.56
C ARG A 393 13.79 -24.45 -39.97
N ASN A 394 14.12 -23.45 -40.80
CA ASN A 394 14.79 -22.23 -40.36
C ASN A 394 13.75 -21.21 -39.87
N ILE A 395 13.71 -20.95 -38.56
CA ILE A 395 12.75 -20.02 -37.94
C ILE A 395 13.06 -18.54 -38.20
N PHE A 396 14.27 -18.22 -38.70
CA PHE A 396 14.67 -16.86 -39.05
C PHE A 396 14.17 -16.42 -40.44
N ASN A 397 13.24 -17.18 -41.04
CA ASN A 397 12.52 -16.82 -42.25
C ASN A 397 11.09 -16.35 -41.90
N ASN A 398 10.68 -15.17 -42.37
CA ASN A 398 9.37 -14.58 -42.07
C ASN A 398 8.19 -15.54 -42.35
N ASN A 399 8.22 -16.34 -43.42
CA ASN A 399 7.13 -17.26 -43.77
C ASN A 399 7.03 -18.44 -42.80
N VAL A 400 8.17 -18.93 -42.28
CA VAL A 400 8.23 -20.01 -41.28
C VAL A 400 7.77 -19.49 -39.93
N LEU A 401 8.23 -18.30 -39.52
CA LEU A 401 7.82 -17.62 -38.29
C LEU A 401 6.31 -17.36 -38.27
N GLN A 402 5.76 -16.78 -39.33
CA GLN A 402 4.33 -16.54 -39.46
C GLN A 402 3.52 -17.85 -39.44
N SER A 403 3.99 -18.90 -40.11
CA SER A 403 3.33 -20.21 -40.06
C SER A 403 3.32 -20.82 -38.65
N ALA A 404 4.44 -20.72 -37.91
CA ALA A 404 4.54 -21.20 -36.54
C ALA A 404 3.62 -20.41 -35.59
N LEU A 405 3.56 -19.08 -35.75
CA LEU A 405 2.68 -18.20 -34.98
C LEU A 405 1.20 -18.53 -35.17
N HIS A 406 0.75 -18.79 -36.40
CA HIS A 406 -0.64 -19.19 -36.68
C HIS A 406 -0.99 -20.62 -36.23
N ILE A 407 0.01 -21.49 -35.99
CA ILE A 407 -0.20 -22.79 -35.32
C ILE A 407 -0.35 -22.56 -33.82
N LEU A 408 0.60 -21.83 -33.22
CA LEU A 408 0.61 -21.49 -31.80
C LEU A 408 -0.65 -20.72 -31.36
N GLU A 409 -1.21 -19.85 -32.22
CA GLU A 409 -2.46 -19.13 -31.93
C GLU A 409 -3.66 -20.06 -31.77
N ARG A 410 -3.71 -21.15 -32.53
CA ARG A 410 -4.77 -22.18 -32.41
C ARG A 410 -4.53 -23.11 -31.23
N GLU A 411 -3.27 -23.42 -30.96
CA GLU A 411 -2.83 -24.34 -29.90
C GLU A 411 -2.94 -23.75 -28.48
N ILE A 412 -2.70 -22.45 -28.32
CA ILE A 412 -2.86 -21.76 -27.02
C ILE A 412 -4.33 -21.41 -26.79
N ASP A 413 -5.06 -22.26 -26.05
CA ASP A 413 -6.44 -22.01 -25.63
C ASP A 413 -6.54 -21.72 -24.11
N PRO A 414 -6.65 -20.46 -23.66
CA PRO A 414 -6.64 -20.13 -22.23
C PRO A 414 -8.04 -20.13 -21.59
N SER A 415 -8.24 -20.94 -20.55
CA SER A 415 -9.51 -20.98 -19.79
C SER A 415 -9.82 -19.65 -19.06
N ILE A 416 -11.11 -19.32 -18.94
CA ILE A 416 -11.60 -18.14 -18.21
C ILE A 416 -11.30 -18.30 -16.71
N ARG A 417 -10.63 -17.30 -16.10
CA ARG A 417 -10.18 -17.36 -14.71
C ARG A 417 -10.01 -15.96 -14.08
N PRO A 418 -11.08 -15.30 -13.61
CA PRO A 418 -10.94 -14.10 -12.78
C PRO A 418 -10.12 -14.38 -11.51
N PRO A 419 -9.40 -13.38 -10.94
CA PRO A 419 -9.20 -12.02 -11.43
C PRO A 419 -8.00 -11.88 -12.39
N TYR A 420 -7.51 -12.98 -12.99
CA TYR A 420 -6.44 -12.93 -14.00
C TYR A 420 -6.98 -12.43 -15.35
N PRO A 421 -6.12 -11.89 -16.24
CA PRO A 421 -6.56 -11.26 -17.49
C PRO A 421 -7.36 -12.20 -18.44
N PRO A 422 -8.20 -11.64 -19.32
CA PRO A 422 -9.04 -12.42 -20.25
C PRO A 422 -8.25 -13.38 -21.17
N PRO A 423 -8.90 -14.45 -21.68
CA PRO A 423 -8.29 -15.38 -22.62
C PRO A 423 -7.66 -14.74 -23.85
N CYS A 424 -8.33 -13.75 -24.48
CA CYS A 424 -7.80 -13.02 -25.63
C CYS A 424 -6.46 -12.34 -25.33
N VAL A 425 -6.35 -11.69 -24.17
CA VAL A 425 -5.14 -11.03 -23.70
C VAL A 425 -4.02 -12.04 -23.45
N ARG A 426 -4.29 -13.12 -22.69
CA ARG A 426 -3.27 -14.14 -22.39
C ARG A 426 -2.78 -14.88 -23.64
N LYS A 427 -3.65 -15.11 -24.63
CA LYS A 427 -3.25 -15.64 -25.96
C LYS A 427 -2.32 -14.66 -26.70
N LYS A 428 -2.67 -13.37 -26.79
CA LYS A 428 -1.81 -12.32 -27.39
C LYS A 428 -0.44 -12.24 -26.72
N VAL A 429 -0.40 -12.26 -25.38
CA VAL A 429 0.87 -12.22 -24.61
C VAL A 429 1.70 -13.47 -24.84
N ALA A 430 1.10 -14.67 -24.92
CA ALA A 430 1.83 -15.90 -25.23
C ALA A 430 2.53 -15.84 -26.61
N LEU A 431 1.81 -15.38 -27.64
CA LEU A 431 2.36 -15.15 -28.98
C LEU A 431 3.47 -14.09 -28.96
N GLY A 432 3.27 -12.99 -28.23
CA GLY A 432 4.27 -11.94 -28.04
C GLY A 432 5.55 -12.47 -27.38
N LEU A 433 5.44 -13.30 -26.33
CA LEU A 433 6.57 -13.93 -25.65
C LEU A 433 7.34 -14.88 -26.56
N PHE A 434 6.66 -15.70 -27.38
CA PHE A 434 7.33 -16.54 -28.37
C PHE A 434 8.08 -15.70 -29.40
N TYR A 435 7.44 -14.67 -29.97
CA TYR A 435 8.09 -13.77 -30.93
C TYR A 435 9.29 -13.03 -30.31
N LYS A 436 9.21 -12.57 -29.05
CA LYS A 436 10.38 -12.03 -28.31
C LYS A 436 11.54 -13.02 -28.25
N CYS A 437 11.26 -14.31 -28.01
CA CYS A 437 12.28 -15.36 -28.00
C CYS A 437 12.98 -15.45 -29.37
N ILE A 438 12.20 -15.49 -30.46
CA ILE A 438 12.76 -15.53 -31.82
C ILE A 438 13.58 -14.28 -32.15
N ILE A 439 13.13 -13.07 -31.78
CA ILE A 439 13.94 -11.84 -31.95
C ILE A 439 15.26 -11.96 -31.19
N LYS A 440 15.24 -12.42 -29.92
CA LYS A 440 16.43 -12.55 -29.07
C LYS A 440 17.45 -13.57 -29.62
N LEU A 441 16.98 -14.59 -30.33
CA LEU A 441 17.80 -15.63 -30.96
C LEU A 441 18.23 -15.30 -32.41
N CYS A 442 17.61 -14.30 -33.04
CA CYS A 442 17.83 -13.98 -34.46
C CYS A 442 19.23 -13.39 -34.72
N PRO A 443 19.96 -13.84 -35.77
CA PRO A 443 21.20 -13.23 -36.22
C PRO A 443 21.05 -11.73 -36.52
N LYS A 444 22.03 -10.92 -36.08
CA LYS A 444 21.99 -9.45 -36.11
C LYS A 444 22.02 -8.85 -37.51
N ASP A 445 22.44 -9.63 -38.48
CA ASP A 445 22.49 -9.36 -39.92
C ASP A 445 21.16 -9.66 -40.64
N ILE A 446 20.31 -10.52 -40.05
CA ILE A 446 18.95 -10.80 -40.54
C ILE A 446 17.93 -9.84 -39.90
N LEU A 447 18.13 -9.49 -38.63
CA LEU A 447 17.16 -8.73 -37.83
C LEU A 447 17.14 -7.22 -38.15
N ASN A 448 15.97 -6.71 -38.55
CA ASN A 448 15.69 -5.28 -38.70
C ASN A 448 16.04 -4.50 -37.43
N PRO A 449 16.87 -3.44 -37.49
CA PRO A 449 17.28 -2.67 -36.32
C PRO A 449 16.11 -2.14 -35.47
N ARG A 450 14.94 -1.83 -36.07
CA ARG A 450 13.76 -1.38 -35.32
C ARG A 450 13.15 -2.48 -34.45
N TYR A 451 13.23 -3.73 -34.89
CA TYR A 451 12.65 -4.90 -34.20
C TYR A 451 13.53 -5.42 -33.06
N LYS A 452 14.83 -5.07 -33.02
CA LYS A 452 15.74 -5.37 -31.89
C LYS A 452 15.16 -4.95 -30.53
N SER A 453 14.37 -3.87 -30.49
CA SER A 453 13.63 -3.40 -29.32
C SER A 453 12.70 -4.46 -28.68
N GLY A 454 12.28 -5.47 -29.43
CA GLY A 454 11.46 -6.57 -28.91
C GLY A 454 12.23 -7.63 -28.13
N ALA A 455 13.55 -7.75 -28.32
CA ALA A 455 14.37 -8.79 -27.68
C ALA A 455 14.46 -8.68 -26.15
N THR A 456 14.14 -7.52 -25.58
CA THR A 456 14.24 -7.22 -24.15
C THR A 456 12.91 -6.70 -23.58
N THR A 457 12.79 -6.73 -22.26
CA THR A 457 11.70 -6.10 -21.49
C THR A 457 12.08 -4.69 -21.05
N PRO A 458 11.16 -3.82 -20.58
CA PRO A 458 11.54 -2.53 -20.03
C PRO A 458 12.41 -2.68 -18.77
N SER A 459 12.19 -3.75 -18.01
CA SER A 459 12.95 -4.19 -16.84
C SER A 459 14.39 -4.64 -17.14
N ASP A 460 14.74 -4.88 -18.41
CA ASP A 460 16.12 -5.13 -18.88
C ASP A 460 16.86 -3.82 -19.25
N ASP A 461 16.15 -2.89 -19.88
CA ASP A 461 16.73 -1.62 -20.36
C ASP A 461 16.80 -0.56 -19.25
N ARG A 462 15.99 -0.72 -18.18
CA ARG A 462 16.03 0.10 -16.97
C ARG A 462 17.39 0.03 -16.27
N PRO A 463 18.02 1.17 -15.93
CA PRO A 463 19.21 1.16 -15.08
C PRO A 463 18.90 0.64 -13.66
N PRO A 464 19.82 -0.11 -13.03
CA PRO A 464 19.53 -0.90 -11.83
C PRO A 464 19.37 -0.09 -10.53
N VAL A 465 19.62 1.22 -10.55
CA VAL A 465 19.56 2.09 -9.37
C VAL A 465 18.80 3.37 -9.67
N SER A 466 17.64 3.53 -9.05
CA SER A 466 16.78 4.72 -9.19
C SER A 466 17.36 5.98 -8.51
N ARG A 467 16.92 7.16 -8.96
CA ARG A 467 17.46 8.49 -8.61
C ARG A 467 16.36 9.47 -8.15
N SER A 468 16.80 10.57 -7.54
CA SER A 468 15.90 11.56 -6.95
C SER A 468 16.43 12.99 -7.04
N TYR A 469 15.51 13.94 -6.97
CA TYR A 469 15.81 15.35 -6.67
C TYR A 469 14.70 15.97 -5.83
N GLN A 470 15.07 16.78 -4.83
CA GLN A 470 14.12 17.44 -3.94
C GLN A 470 14.58 18.90 -3.72
N GLU A 471 13.70 19.87 -3.98
CA GLU A 471 13.96 21.29 -3.78
C GLU A 471 12.84 21.96 -2.99
N TYR A 472 13.23 22.69 -1.94
CA TYR A 472 12.34 23.46 -1.07
C TYR A 472 13.13 24.60 -0.42
N ASP A 473 12.43 25.65 0.04
CA ASP A 473 13.02 26.71 0.86
C ASP A 473 12.93 26.39 2.36
N THR A 474 13.81 27.01 3.15
CA THR A 474 13.81 27.03 4.61
C THR A 474 14.46 28.35 5.06
N ASP A 475 13.91 29.05 6.07
CA ASP A 475 14.50 30.28 6.60
C ASP A 475 14.80 30.11 8.10
N LYS A 476 16.09 30.23 8.46
CA LYS A 476 16.57 30.13 9.84
C LYS A 476 15.95 31.19 10.77
N LYS A 477 15.44 32.31 10.23
CA LYS A 477 14.75 33.36 11.01
C LYS A 477 13.35 32.95 11.46
N ASP A 478 12.70 32.07 10.72
CA ASP A 478 11.36 31.56 11.05
C ASP A 478 11.41 30.34 12.01
N TYR A 479 12.60 29.82 12.32
CA TYR A 479 12.76 28.58 13.09
C TYR A 479 12.13 28.70 14.49
N PRO A 480 11.35 27.69 14.93
CA PRO A 480 11.24 26.35 14.38
C PRO A 480 10.27 26.15 13.20
N ILE A 481 9.55 27.17 12.72
CA ILE A 481 8.75 27.09 11.49
C ILE A 481 9.69 27.04 10.26
N THR A 482 9.29 26.36 9.19
CA THR A 482 10.10 26.05 7.99
C THR A 482 11.32 25.14 8.22
N ARG A 483 11.66 24.80 9.48
CA ARG A 483 12.74 23.87 9.79
C ARG A 483 12.34 22.45 9.36
N PRO A 484 13.15 21.75 8.56
CA PRO A 484 12.91 20.33 8.24
C PRO A 484 13.27 19.46 9.45
N LEU A 485 12.39 19.45 10.46
CA LEU A 485 12.54 18.58 11.63
C LEU A 485 12.09 17.16 11.29
N LEU A 486 12.87 16.18 11.74
CA LEU A 486 12.46 14.77 11.76
C LEU A 486 11.14 14.64 12.54
N LYS A 487 10.29 13.70 12.10
CA LYS A 487 9.01 13.44 12.76
C LYS A 487 9.25 13.01 14.22
N LYS A 488 8.52 13.58 15.18
CA LYS A 488 8.69 13.26 16.62
C LYS A 488 8.47 11.76 16.91
N GLU A 489 7.57 11.09 16.18
CA GLU A 489 7.41 9.63 16.23
C GLU A 489 8.42 8.82 15.39
N GLY A 490 9.13 9.42 14.42
CA GLY A 490 9.87 8.68 13.38
C GLY A 490 10.90 7.69 13.93
N MET A 491 11.59 8.06 15.02
CA MET A 491 12.60 7.20 15.65
C MET A 491 11.98 5.96 16.31
N ILE A 492 10.87 6.12 17.05
CA ILE A 492 10.15 5.00 17.69
C ILE A 492 9.39 4.13 16.68
N GLN A 493 9.00 4.71 15.54
CA GLN A 493 8.41 3.97 14.43
C GLN A 493 9.45 3.04 13.78
N CYS A 494 10.67 3.53 13.55
CA CYS A 494 11.78 2.69 13.06
C CYS A 494 12.24 1.62 14.08
N ALA A 495 12.08 1.86 15.39
CA ALA A 495 12.49 0.94 16.45
C ALA A 495 11.39 -0.02 16.94
N GLY A 496 10.19 0.01 16.36
CA GLY A 496 9.04 -0.81 16.79
C GLY A 496 8.30 -0.32 18.04
N GLU A 497 8.93 0.54 18.85
CA GLU A 497 8.40 1.18 20.06
C GLU A 497 7.15 2.07 19.84
N ALA A 498 6.77 2.32 18.59
CA ALA A 498 5.49 2.93 18.25
C ALA A 498 4.33 1.94 18.42
N GLU A 499 3.56 2.13 19.49
CA GLU A 499 2.28 1.46 19.79
C GLU A 499 1.15 1.92 18.83
N TYR A 500 0.57 0.99 18.08
CA TYR A 500 -0.68 1.14 17.34
C TYR A 500 -1.81 0.40 18.08
N CYS A 501 -3.04 0.43 17.58
CA CYS A 501 -4.20 -0.04 18.35
C CYS A 501 -4.09 -1.53 18.76
N ASP A 502 -3.54 -2.40 17.90
CA ASP A 502 -3.35 -3.82 18.23
C ASP A 502 -2.10 -4.10 19.12
N ASP A 503 -1.20 -3.13 19.27
CA ASP A 503 -0.01 -3.30 20.13
C ASP A 503 -0.30 -3.09 21.61
N ILE A 504 -1.52 -2.66 21.95
CA ILE A 504 -1.93 -2.51 23.35
C ILE A 504 -2.06 -3.92 23.96
N PRO A 505 -1.37 -4.22 25.09
CA PRO A 505 -1.42 -5.53 25.73
C PRO A 505 -2.85 -6.01 25.97
N THR A 506 -3.07 -7.31 25.85
CA THR A 506 -4.38 -7.93 26.12
C THR A 506 -4.69 -7.90 27.61
N ILE A 507 -5.88 -7.43 27.95
CA ILE A 507 -6.42 -7.41 29.31
C ILE A 507 -6.82 -8.84 29.69
N LYS A 508 -6.77 -9.16 31.00
CA LYS A 508 -7.23 -10.47 31.49
C LYS A 508 -8.70 -10.69 31.13
N ASP A 509 -9.02 -11.89 30.66
CA ASP A 509 -10.37 -12.32 30.27
C ASP A 509 -11.00 -11.53 29.09
N GLU A 510 -10.18 -10.80 28.31
CA GLU A 510 -10.52 -10.14 27.04
C GLU A 510 -10.98 -11.15 25.97
N VAL A 511 -11.90 -10.72 25.10
CA VAL A 511 -12.48 -11.54 24.03
C VAL A 511 -12.32 -10.87 22.66
N PHE A 512 -12.42 -11.66 21.60
CA PHE A 512 -12.20 -11.24 20.22
C PHE A 512 -13.44 -11.45 19.37
N ALA A 513 -13.67 -10.57 18.41
CA ALA A 513 -14.84 -10.61 17.53
C ALA A 513 -14.49 -10.71 16.04
N SER A 514 -15.32 -11.40 15.26
CA SER A 514 -15.27 -11.40 13.79
C SER A 514 -16.68 -11.43 13.17
N PHE A 515 -16.84 -10.88 11.96
CA PHE A 515 -18.14 -10.82 11.28
C PHE A 515 -18.41 -12.08 10.44
N VAL A 516 -19.59 -12.66 10.60
CA VAL A 516 -20.20 -13.53 9.60
C VAL A 516 -20.70 -12.65 8.46
N LEU A 517 -20.34 -12.97 7.22
CA LEU A 517 -20.64 -12.18 6.03
C LEU A 517 -21.63 -12.91 5.11
N SER A 518 -22.50 -12.16 4.43
CA SER A 518 -23.51 -12.74 3.52
C SER A 518 -22.91 -13.44 2.30
N THR A 519 -23.46 -14.61 1.97
CA THR A 519 -23.13 -15.40 0.77
C THR A 519 -24.14 -15.23 -0.37
N VAL A 520 -25.00 -14.20 -0.31
CA VAL A 520 -25.86 -13.74 -1.40
C VAL A 520 -25.80 -12.21 -1.51
N ALA A 521 -26.04 -11.64 -2.70
CA ALA A 521 -26.07 -10.18 -2.86
C ALA A 521 -27.39 -9.53 -2.41
N ARG A 522 -28.53 -10.17 -2.69
CA ARG A 522 -29.86 -9.65 -2.42
C ARG A 522 -30.79 -10.79 -2.02
N GLY A 523 -31.41 -10.70 -0.86
CA GLY A 523 -32.35 -11.71 -0.33
C GLY A 523 -32.79 -11.39 1.09
N ASP A 524 -33.79 -12.10 1.59
CA ASP A 524 -34.24 -12.00 2.98
C ASP A 524 -33.54 -13.09 3.82
N ILE A 525 -33.07 -12.75 5.02
CA ILE A 525 -32.51 -13.72 5.97
C ILE A 525 -33.66 -14.56 6.54
N GLU A 526 -33.53 -15.87 6.50
CA GLU A 526 -34.50 -16.81 7.07
C GLU A 526 -34.09 -17.28 8.47
N SER A 527 -32.83 -17.66 8.66
CA SER A 527 -32.29 -18.07 9.95
C SER A 527 -30.76 -18.02 9.95
N ILE A 528 -30.17 -17.74 11.11
CA ILE A 528 -28.74 -17.89 11.36
C ILE A 528 -28.56 -19.07 12.34
N ASP A 529 -27.91 -20.13 11.89
CA ASP A 529 -27.62 -21.33 12.67
C ASP A 529 -26.16 -21.33 13.14
N SER A 530 -25.99 -21.07 14.44
CA SER A 530 -24.73 -21.14 15.17
C SER A 530 -24.56 -22.43 15.98
N SER A 531 -25.47 -23.40 15.87
CA SER A 531 -25.56 -24.54 16.80
C SER A 531 -24.33 -25.44 16.80
N GLU A 532 -23.63 -25.59 15.67
CA GLU A 532 -22.34 -26.27 15.59
C GLU A 532 -21.18 -25.40 16.11
N VAL A 533 -21.20 -24.10 15.81
CA VAL A 533 -20.15 -23.14 16.20
C VAL A 533 -20.10 -22.92 17.71
N MET A 534 -21.25 -22.95 18.39
CA MET A 534 -21.36 -22.87 19.85
C MET A 534 -20.90 -24.15 20.58
N LYS A 535 -20.42 -25.18 19.88
CA LYS A 535 -19.79 -26.38 20.46
C LYS A 535 -18.26 -26.33 20.46
N GLU A 536 -17.67 -25.44 19.65
CA GLU A 536 -16.21 -25.29 19.55
C GLU A 536 -15.69 -24.61 20.84
N ASP A 537 -14.69 -25.20 21.48
CA ASP A 537 -14.13 -24.63 22.72
C ASP A 537 -13.51 -23.25 22.45
N GLY A 538 -13.66 -22.34 23.41
CA GLY A 538 -13.28 -20.94 23.26
C GLY A 538 -14.24 -20.07 22.45
N VAL A 539 -15.36 -20.58 21.92
CA VAL A 539 -16.46 -19.73 21.40
C VAL A 539 -17.42 -19.36 22.52
N LEU A 540 -17.72 -18.06 22.68
CA LEU A 540 -18.55 -17.54 23.78
C LEU A 540 -19.95 -17.11 23.33
N ALA A 541 -20.10 -16.59 22.12
CA ALA A 541 -21.38 -16.11 21.60
C ALA A 541 -21.38 -15.99 20.07
N VAL A 542 -22.57 -16.05 19.49
CA VAL A 542 -22.85 -15.48 18.16
C VAL A 542 -23.97 -14.46 18.31
N LEU A 543 -23.66 -13.19 18.12
CA LEU A 543 -24.60 -12.07 18.24
C LEU A 543 -25.18 -11.71 16.87
N THR A 544 -26.45 -11.30 16.82
CA THR A 544 -27.16 -10.96 15.59
C THR A 544 -27.82 -9.58 15.70
N SER A 545 -28.59 -9.16 14.69
CA SER A 545 -29.31 -7.88 14.70
C SER A 545 -30.25 -7.71 15.90
N VAL A 546 -30.81 -8.79 16.45
CA VAL A 546 -31.72 -8.76 17.62
C VAL A 546 -31.00 -8.44 18.93
N ASP A 547 -29.66 -8.49 18.94
CA ASP A 547 -28.86 -8.19 20.11
C ASP A 547 -28.67 -6.68 20.35
N ILE A 548 -28.92 -5.85 19.34
CA ILE A 548 -28.71 -4.40 19.36
C ILE A 548 -29.84 -3.73 20.16
N PRO A 549 -29.53 -2.99 21.26
CA PRO A 549 -30.56 -2.38 22.11
C PRO A 549 -31.04 -1.00 21.63
N GLY A 550 -30.29 -0.36 20.73
CA GLY A 550 -30.58 0.95 20.14
C GLY A 550 -30.99 0.87 18.68
N VAL A 551 -30.48 1.78 17.85
CA VAL A 551 -30.67 1.69 16.38
C VAL A 551 -29.59 0.77 15.83
N ASN A 552 -29.96 -0.14 14.92
CA ASN A 552 -29.00 -0.91 14.14
C ASN A 552 -28.33 -0.03 13.09
N SER A 553 -27.34 0.76 13.52
CA SER A 553 -26.45 1.46 12.60
C SER A 553 -25.04 1.63 13.16
N ILE A 554 -24.07 1.73 12.26
CA ILE A 554 -22.69 2.13 12.57
C ILE A 554 -22.48 3.66 12.62
N LEU A 555 -23.43 4.45 12.09
CA LEU A 555 -23.30 5.90 11.87
C LEU A 555 -24.62 6.61 12.20
N ARG A 556 -24.56 7.85 12.67
CA ARG A 556 -25.74 8.73 12.75
C ARG A 556 -25.97 9.46 11.43
N ASP A 557 -27.23 9.64 11.07
CA ASP A 557 -27.71 10.30 9.85
C ASP A 557 -27.90 11.82 9.98
N ASP A 558 -27.56 12.41 11.13
CA ASP A 558 -27.49 13.86 11.34
C ASP A 558 -26.06 14.43 11.38
N PHE A 559 -25.05 13.60 11.07
CA PHE A 559 -23.64 14.02 10.97
C PHE A 559 -23.30 14.54 9.57
N LEU A 560 -22.37 15.50 9.49
CA LEU A 560 -21.95 16.09 8.21
C LEU A 560 -21.45 15.02 7.22
N LEU A 561 -22.06 15.00 6.02
CA LEU A 561 -21.84 14.03 4.92
C LEU A 561 -22.34 12.59 5.21
N MET A 562 -23.12 12.42 6.27
CA MET A 562 -23.96 11.24 6.52
C MET A 562 -25.42 11.67 6.34
N VAL A 563 -26.23 10.84 5.69
CA VAL A 563 -27.61 11.18 5.29
C VAL A 563 -28.62 10.06 5.53
N GLU A 564 -28.16 8.86 5.90
CA GLU A 564 -29.02 7.72 6.26
C GLU A 564 -28.31 6.69 7.15
N ASN A 565 -29.10 5.89 7.87
CA ASN A 565 -28.62 4.84 8.76
C ASN A 565 -28.10 3.62 7.96
N GLU A 566 -26.82 3.29 8.16
CA GLU A 566 -26.16 2.12 7.58
C GLU A 566 -26.01 0.99 8.61
N GLU A 567 -26.60 -0.18 8.37
CA GLU A 567 -26.71 -1.27 9.37
C GLU A 567 -25.36 -1.87 9.78
N LEU A 568 -25.16 -2.14 11.08
CA LEU A 568 -24.01 -2.91 11.58
C LEU A 568 -24.11 -4.38 11.13
N LEU A 569 -25.30 -4.95 11.26
CA LEU A 569 -25.65 -6.32 10.86
C LEU A 569 -26.97 -6.28 10.08
N ALA A 570 -27.06 -6.90 8.91
CA ALA A 570 -28.30 -6.94 8.12
C ALA A 570 -29.45 -7.51 8.96
N SER A 571 -30.49 -6.70 9.23
CA SER A 571 -31.55 -7.07 10.19
C SER A 571 -32.54 -8.09 9.65
N THR A 572 -32.97 -7.90 8.40
CA THR A 572 -33.94 -8.76 7.71
C THR A 572 -33.55 -9.00 6.25
N LYS A 573 -32.89 -8.02 5.61
CA LYS A 573 -32.57 -8.06 4.18
C LYS A 573 -31.10 -7.81 3.93
N VAL A 574 -30.51 -8.66 3.09
CA VAL A 574 -29.18 -8.43 2.53
C VAL A 574 -29.30 -7.47 1.35
N LYS A 575 -28.44 -6.46 1.35
CA LYS A 575 -28.38 -5.37 0.37
C LYS A 575 -27.22 -5.51 -0.64
N PHE A 576 -26.13 -6.18 -0.26
CA PHE A 576 -24.95 -6.45 -1.09
C PHE A 576 -24.22 -7.74 -0.64
N TYR A 577 -23.41 -8.35 -1.51
CA TYR A 577 -22.69 -9.60 -1.20
C TYR A 577 -21.57 -9.33 -0.19
N ASN A 578 -21.37 -10.23 0.77
CA ASN A 578 -20.55 -10.03 1.98
C ASN A 578 -21.02 -8.92 2.96
N GLN A 579 -22.27 -8.43 2.91
CA GLN A 579 -22.79 -7.60 4.01
C GLN A 579 -22.73 -8.39 5.34
N PRO A 580 -22.27 -7.81 6.47
CA PRO A 580 -22.28 -8.49 7.76
C PRO A 580 -23.69 -8.89 8.22
N VAL A 581 -23.83 -10.08 8.82
CA VAL A 581 -25.11 -10.63 9.31
C VAL A 581 -25.08 -11.09 10.78
N ALA A 582 -23.91 -11.46 11.29
CA ALA A 582 -23.70 -11.80 12.71
C ALA A 582 -22.27 -11.50 13.16
N ILE A 583 -22.02 -11.52 14.47
CA ILE A 583 -20.69 -11.41 15.10
C ILE A 583 -20.41 -12.70 15.87
N VAL A 584 -19.34 -13.41 15.53
CA VAL A 584 -18.81 -14.50 16.37
C VAL A 584 -17.87 -13.89 17.41
N VAL A 585 -18.00 -14.33 18.67
CA VAL A 585 -17.15 -13.92 19.80
C VAL A 585 -16.40 -15.12 20.35
N ALA A 586 -15.07 -15.02 20.46
CA ALA A 586 -14.20 -16.11 20.88
C ALA A 586 -13.01 -15.65 21.76
N THR A 587 -12.23 -16.60 22.27
CA THR A 587 -11.02 -16.37 23.09
C THR A 587 -9.80 -15.90 22.29
N SER A 588 -9.82 -15.96 20.96
CA SER A 588 -8.76 -15.42 20.09
C SER A 588 -9.32 -14.87 18.77
N GLN A 589 -8.61 -13.94 18.12
CA GLN A 589 -9.01 -13.39 16.82
C GLN A 589 -9.00 -14.48 15.75
N GLU A 590 -8.00 -15.35 15.77
CA GLU A 590 -7.90 -16.50 14.86
C GLU A 590 -9.11 -17.43 14.97
N LEU A 591 -9.58 -17.73 16.18
CA LEU A 591 -10.76 -18.57 16.40
C LEU A 591 -12.04 -17.86 15.95
N ALA A 592 -12.20 -16.57 16.25
CA ALA A 592 -13.35 -15.78 15.81
C ALA A 592 -13.43 -15.69 14.27
N ASP A 593 -12.31 -15.40 13.60
CA ASP A 593 -12.22 -15.34 12.13
C ASP A 593 -12.54 -16.70 11.49
N LYS A 594 -11.99 -17.79 12.04
CA LYS A 594 -12.19 -19.17 11.57
C LYS A 594 -13.63 -19.63 11.72
N MET A 595 -14.25 -19.37 12.87
CA MET A 595 -15.63 -19.77 13.16
C MET A 595 -16.68 -18.90 12.45
N ALA A 596 -16.36 -17.64 12.11
CA ALA A 596 -17.23 -16.81 11.29
C ALA A 596 -17.48 -17.38 9.87
N HIS A 597 -16.60 -18.24 9.38
CA HIS A 597 -16.81 -19.00 8.13
C HIS A 597 -17.66 -20.28 8.28
N VAL A 598 -17.98 -20.70 9.52
CA VAL A 598 -18.70 -21.95 9.82
C VAL A 598 -20.18 -21.71 10.16
N VAL A 599 -20.54 -20.51 10.64
CA VAL A 599 -21.94 -20.13 10.93
C VAL A 599 -22.77 -20.24 9.65
N LYS A 600 -23.85 -21.02 9.70
CA LYS A 600 -24.72 -21.23 8.54
C LYS A 600 -25.79 -20.15 8.51
N VAL A 601 -25.99 -19.54 7.34
CA VAL A 601 -27.00 -18.51 7.14
C VAL A 601 -27.91 -18.96 6.00
N ASN A 602 -29.19 -19.11 6.31
CA ASN A 602 -30.21 -19.53 5.35
C ASN A 602 -30.92 -18.28 4.80
N TYR A 603 -31.10 -18.22 3.49
CA TYR A 603 -31.71 -17.08 2.80
C TYR A 603 -32.92 -17.54 1.97
N LYS A 604 -33.96 -16.72 1.96
CA LYS A 604 -35.13 -16.84 1.09
C LYS A 604 -35.27 -15.61 0.20
N ASN A 605 -36.14 -15.69 -0.80
CA ASN A 605 -36.38 -14.60 -1.76
C ASN A 605 -35.11 -14.05 -2.43
N VAL A 606 -34.07 -14.91 -2.56
CA VAL A 606 -32.79 -14.56 -3.17
C VAL A 606 -33.01 -14.13 -4.63
N LEU A 607 -32.44 -12.99 -4.99
CA LEU A 607 -32.63 -12.39 -6.31
C LEU A 607 -31.97 -13.25 -7.40
N ARG A 608 -32.71 -13.55 -8.48
CA ARG A 608 -32.27 -14.42 -9.59
C ARG A 608 -32.15 -13.72 -10.95
N ARG A 609 -32.40 -12.41 -11.00
CA ARG A 609 -32.13 -11.54 -12.17
C ARG A 609 -30.74 -10.91 -12.01
N PRO A 610 -30.15 -10.30 -13.07
CA PRO A 610 -28.90 -9.56 -12.95
C PRO A 610 -28.93 -8.52 -11.81
N LEU A 611 -27.78 -8.34 -11.17
CA LEU A 611 -27.55 -7.31 -10.15
C LEU A 611 -27.32 -5.96 -10.83
N ILE A 612 -27.69 -4.87 -10.16
CA ILE A 612 -27.32 -3.53 -10.63
C ILE A 612 -26.00 -3.17 -9.96
N PHE A 613 -24.88 -3.54 -10.57
CA PHE A 613 -23.57 -3.55 -9.90
C PHE A 613 -22.63 -2.43 -10.37
N THR A 614 -22.76 -2.02 -11.63
CA THR A 614 -21.96 -0.95 -12.25
C THR A 614 -22.79 0.34 -12.42
N ILE A 615 -22.11 1.43 -12.78
CA ILE A 615 -22.75 2.68 -13.20
C ILE A 615 -23.60 2.45 -14.47
N GLU A 616 -23.16 1.59 -15.39
CA GLU A 616 -23.89 1.29 -16.62
C GLU A 616 -25.21 0.55 -16.32
N ASP A 617 -25.19 -0.40 -15.39
CA ASP A 617 -26.41 -1.08 -14.93
C ASP A 617 -27.38 -0.11 -14.25
N ALA A 618 -26.87 0.88 -13.51
CA ALA A 618 -27.69 1.90 -12.85
C ALA A 618 -28.30 2.90 -13.85
N ILE A 619 -27.61 3.21 -14.94
CA ILE A 619 -28.13 4.00 -16.07
C ILE A 619 -29.22 3.24 -16.82
N HIS A 620 -29.04 1.92 -17.01
CA HIS A 620 -29.97 1.06 -17.74
C HIS A 620 -31.04 0.39 -16.85
N ALA A 621 -31.09 0.72 -15.56
CA ALA A 621 -32.05 0.17 -14.61
C ALA A 621 -33.50 0.49 -15.00
N PRO A 622 -34.48 -0.40 -14.67
CA PRO A 622 -35.90 -0.08 -14.82
C PRO A 622 -36.25 1.24 -14.12
N LYS A 623 -37.07 2.07 -14.77
CA LYS A 623 -37.42 3.42 -14.26
C LYS A 623 -38.14 3.36 -12.91
N GLU A 624 -38.80 2.23 -12.66
CA GLU A 624 -39.51 1.87 -11.43
C GLU A 624 -38.57 1.66 -10.23
N GLU A 625 -37.27 1.42 -10.46
CA GLU A 625 -36.25 1.29 -9.42
C GLU A 625 -35.40 2.55 -9.19
N ASN A 626 -35.45 3.52 -10.12
CA ASN A 626 -34.69 4.77 -10.15
C ASN A 626 -33.35 4.76 -9.36
N ARG A 627 -32.32 4.14 -9.94
CA ARG A 627 -30.99 4.01 -9.30
C ARG A 627 -30.09 5.24 -9.46
N LEU A 628 -30.54 6.31 -10.14
CA LEU A 628 -29.82 7.56 -10.29
C LEU A 628 -30.41 8.66 -9.40
N ILE A 629 -29.58 9.21 -8.51
CA ILE A 629 -29.93 10.29 -7.59
C ILE A 629 -29.29 11.59 -8.09
N PRO A 630 -30.04 12.65 -8.42
CA PRO A 630 -29.47 13.89 -8.92
C PRO A 630 -28.77 14.69 -7.81
N TYR A 631 -27.64 15.31 -8.15
CA TYR A 631 -26.85 16.20 -7.30
C TYR A 631 -26.59 17.55 -8.01
N PRO A 632 -26.13 18.59 -7.28
CA PRO A 632 -25.71 19.86 -7.89
C PRO A 632 -24.67 19.68 -9.00
N GLY A 633 -24.86 20.42 -10.08
CA GLY A 633 -24.04 20.38 -11.30
C GLY A 633 -23.52 21.76 -11.71
N ILE A 634 -22.71 21.81 -12.78
CA ILE A 634 -22.24 23.09 -13.33
C ILE A 634 -23.32 23.65 -14.26
N VAL A 635 -23.71 24.91 -14.02
CA VAL A 635 -24.60 25.69 -14.90
C VAL A 635 -23.76 26.72 -15.68
N PRO A 636 -23.85 26.79 -17.02
CA PRO A 636 -23.09 27.75 -17.81
C PRO A 636 -23.65 29.18 -17.68
N THR A 637 -22.74 30.16 -17.76
CA THR A 637 -23.00 31.61 -17.75
C THR A 637 -22.77 32.28 -19.11
N ASP A 638 -22.15 31.56 -20.05
CA ASP A 638 -21.76 31.98 -21.40
C ASP A 638 -21.93 30.80 -22.37
N ARG A 639 -21.99 31.04 -23.69
CA ARG A 639 -21.85 30.00 -24.72
C ARG A 639 -21.21 30.60 -25.97
N GLY A 640 -20.00 30.13 -26.30
CA GLY A 640 -19.22 30.59 -27.43
C GLY A 640 -19.81 30.14 -28.77
N ALA A 641 -19.70 31.00 -29.78
CA ALA A 641 -20.24 30.75 -31.13
C ALA A 641 -19.20 30.22 -32.13
N ASN A 642 -17.90 30.28 -31.84
CA ASN A 642 -16.82 29.94 -32.79
C ASN A 642 -16.52 28.43 -32.82
N VAL A 643 -17.54 27.57 -32.87
CA VAL A 643 -17.37 26.12 -32.88
C VAL A 643 -16.80 25.68 -34.22
N ARG A 644 -15.65 25.00 -34.18
CA ARG A 644 -14.90 24.48 -35.34
C ARG A 644 -14.85 22.97 -35.38
N LYS A 645 -14.71 22.34 -34.21
CA LYS A 645 -14.81 20.90 -34.05
C LYS A 645 -15.69 20.58 -32.84
N ILE A 646 -16.47 19.52 -32.96
CA ILE A 646 -17.19 18.89 -31.84
C ILE A 646 -16.49 17.57 -31.55
N ILE A 647 -16.17 17.33 -30.27
CA ILE A 647 -15.51 16.12 -29.80
C ILE A 647 -16.41 15.51 -28.73
N LYS A 648 -16.66 14.20 -28.82
CA LYS A 648 -17.40 13.44 -27.81
C LYS A 648 -16.48 12.40 -27.19
N GLY A 649 -16.67 12.11 -25.91
CA GLY A 649 -15.86 11.13 -25.21
C GLY A 649 -16.44 10.69 -23.89
N GLN A 650 -15.70 9.79 -23.26
CA GLN A 650 -16.00 9.25 -21.95
C GLN A 650 -14.70 9.12 -21.17
N PHE A 651 -14.70 9.61 -19.94
CA PHE A 651 -13.66 9.38 -18.95
C PHE A 651 -14.20 8.47 -17.84
N ILE A 652 -13.35 7.57 -17.33
CA ILE A 652 -13.65 6.70 -16.20
C ILE A 652 -12.57 6.89 -15.13
N SER A 653 -12.98 6.95 -13.86
CA SER A 653 -12.09 6.81 -12.71
C SER A 653 -12.24 5.39 -12.10
N PRO A 654 -11.15 4.66 -11.82
CA PRO A 654 -11.21 3.31 -11.27
C PRO A 654 -11.54 3.30 -9.77
N MET A 655 -12.15 2.21 -9.28
CA MET A 655 -12.29 1.97 -7.84
C MET A 655 -10.93 1.78 -7.16
N GLN A 656 -10.78 2.20 -5.91
CA GLN A 656 -9.50 2.14 -5.18
C GLN A 656 -9.66 1.68 -3.73
N TYR A 657 -8.89 0.68 -3.30
CA TYR A 657 -8.80 0.31 -1.88
C TYR A 657 -7.65 1.06 -1.21
N HIS A 658 -7.93 1.60 -0.02
CA HIS A 658 -7.03 2.50 0.70
C HIS A 658 -5.71 1.82 1.07
N HIS A 659 -5.71 0.50 1.32
CA HIS A 659 -4.54 -0.32 1.60
C HIS A 659 -3.71 0.22 2.79
N MET A 660 -4.40 0.67 3.84
CA MET A 660 -3.78 1.05 5.12
C MET A 660 -3.00 -0.14 5.71
N MET A 661 -1.85 0.16 6.31
CA MET A 661 -0.95 -0.89 6.82
C MET A 661 -1.43 -1.41 8.19
N GLU A 662 -1.98 -0.53 9.02
CA GLU A 662 -2.78 -0.92 10.20
C GLU A 662 -4.24 -1.12 9.77
N LEU A 663 -4.78 -2.30 10.06
CA LEU A 663 -6.18 -2.67 9.79
C LEU A 663 -7.18 -1.85 10.62
N HIS A 664 -8.49 -2.05 10.40
CA HIS A 664 -9.49 -1.55 11.34
C HIS A 664 -9.39 -2.33 12.64
N THR A 665 -9.00 -1.63 13.71
CA THR A 665 -8.81 -2.21 15.03
C THR A 665 -9.52 -1.35 16.05
N THR A 666 -10.27 -1.98 16.96
CA THR A 666 -10.84 -1.33 18.14
C THR A 666 -10.74 -2.26 19.33
N ILE A 667 -10.54 -1.67 20.51
CA ILE A 667 -10.67 -2.29 21.83
C ILE A 667 -11.74 -1.49 22.58
N THR A 668 -12.79 -2.14 23.06
CA THR A 668 -13.79 -1.52 23.95
C THR A 668 -13.72 -2.17 25.32
N ILE A 669 -13.53 -1.35 26.35
CA ILE A 669 -13.33 -1.73 27.76
C ILE A 669 -14.54 -1.24 28.57
N PRO A 670 -15.32 -2.12 29.22
CA PRO A 670 -16.30 -1.70 30.22
C PRO A 670 -15.61 -1.00 31.40
N VAL A 671 -16.16 0.13 31.83
CA VAL A 671 -15.73 0.88 33.02
C VAL A 671 -16.93 1.16 33.92
N ASP A 672 -16.69 1.65 35.15
CA ASP A 672 -17.70 1.89 36.20
C ASP A 672 -18.98 2.58 35.67
N GLU A 673 -18.81 3.61 34.83
CA GLU A 673 -19.88 4.29 34.10
C GLU A 673 -19.61 4.32 32.59
N GLY A 674 -19.79 3.19 31.91
CA GLY A 674 -19.82 3.13 30.45
C GLY A 674 -18.62 2.45 29.82
N TYR A 675 -17.97 3.11 28.84
CA TYR A 675 -16.96 2.48 27.98
C TYR A 675 -15.76 3.37 27.66
N ASP A 676 -14.56 2.83 27.88
CA ASP A 676 -13.32 3.33 27.28
C ASP A 676 -13.08 2.62 25.95
N VAL A 677 -13.00 3.37 24.86
CA VAL A 677 -12.90 2.89 23.47
C VAL A 677 -11.60 3.37 22.85
N ILE A 678 -10.70 2.43 22.55
CA ILE A 678 -9.44 2.72 21.85
C ILE A 678 -9.58 2.23 20.41
N SER A 679 -9.64 3.16 19.46
CA SER A 679 -10.00 2.86 18.07
C SER A 679 -9.01 3.48 17.08
N SER A 680 -8.73 2.77 15.98
CA SER A 680 -8.02 3.32 14.84
C SER A 680 -8.95 4.19 13.97
N ALA A 681 -9.30 5.38 14.49
CA ALA A 681 -10.25 6.34 13.91
C ALA A 681 -9.59 7.68 13.51
N GLN A 682 -10.02 8.28 12.40
CA GLN A 682 -9.74 9.66 11.97
C GLN A 682 -10.81 10.65 12.48
N TYR A 683 -11.97 10.14 12.88
CA TYR A 683 -13.14 10.91 13.34
C TYR A 683 -13.66 10.23 14.62
N LEU A 684 -13.26 10.76 15.78
CA LEU A 684 -13.60 10.16 17.07
C LEU A 684 -15.07 10.42 17.42
N ASP A 685 -15.57 11.60 17.05
CA ASP A 685 -16.95 12.08 17.24
C ASP A 685 -17.98 11.10 16.68
N ILE A 686 -17.91 10.77 15.37
CA ILE A 686 -18.83 9.81 14.75
C ILE A 686 -18.69 8.39 15.31
N THR A 687 -17.51 8.05 15.84
CA THR A 687 -17.26 6.75 16.48
C THR A 687 -17.94 6.67 17.86
N GLN A 688 -17.89 7.76 18.64
CA GLN A 688 -18.62 7.91 19.90
C GLN A 688 -20.13 7.86 19.65
N ALA A 689 -20.60 8.62 18.65
CA ALA A 689 -22.01 8.81 18.37
C ALA A 689 -22.68 7.54 17.79
N GLY A 690 -21.99 6.80 16.92
CA GLY A 690 -22.44 5.49 16.43
C GLY A 690 -22.58 4.46 17.58
N ILE A 691 -21.59 4.37 18.47
CA ILE A 691 -21.67 3.48 19.65
C ILE A 691 -22.83 3.90 20.57
N ALA A 692 -23.00 5.21 20.84
CA ALA A 692 -24.08 5.72 21.68
C ALA A 692 -25.48 5.37 21.13
N GLN A 693 -25.66 5.57 19.82
CA GLN A 693 -26.89 5.26 19.09
C GLN A 693 -27.18 3.74 19.07
N LEU A 694 -26.16 2.91 18.83
CA LEU A 694 -26.26 1.44 18.82
C LEU A 694 -26.56 0.86 20.21
N LEU A 695 -25.88 1.36 21.25
CA LEU A 695 -26.04 0.89 22.63
C LEU A 695 -27.20 1.54 23.39
N LYS A 696 -27.83 2.59 22.81
CA LYS A 696 -28.90 3.39 23.42
C LYS A 696 -28.48 4.03 24.76
N ILE A 697 -27.30 4.65 24.77
CA ILE A 697 -26.72 5.34 25.94
C ILE A 697 -26.30 6.76 25.56
N PRO A 698 -26.17 7.70 26.54
CA PRO A 698 -25.59 9.01 26.28
C PRO A 698 -24.14 8.92 25.80
N GLU A 699 -23.76 9.77 24.84
CA GLU A 699 -22.39 9.89 24.34
C GLU A 699 -21.37 10.21 25.46
N SER A 700 -21.80 10.89 26.52
CA SER A 700 -20.97 11.20 27.69
C SER A 700 -20.51 9.99 28.50
N LEU A 701 -21.01 8.78 28.22
CA LEU A 701 -20.57 7.52 28.83
C LEU A 701 -19.56 6.76 27.94
N ILE A 702 -19.00 7.41 26.91
CA ILE A 702 -18.08 6.79 25.94
C ILE A 702 -16.86 7.68 25.74
N THR A 703 -15.70 7.27 26.25
CA THR A 703 -14.42 7.93 25.98
C THR A 703 -13.77 7.30 24.76
N VAL A 704 -13.54 8.06 23.69
CA VAL A 704 -12.84 7.58 22.48
C VAL A 704 -11.41 8.13 22.46
N LYS A 705 -10.43 7.25 22.21
CA LYS A 705 -8.98 7.55 22.19
C LYS A 705 -8.33 7.09 20.89
N THR A 706 -7.51 7.96 20.29
CA THR A 706 -6.60 7.59 19.20
C THR A 706 -5.22 8.23 19.37
N ARG A 707 -4.16 7.41 19.55
CA ARG A 707 -2.78 7.91 19.67
C ARG A 707 -2.10 8.14 18.33
N ARG A 708 -2.32 7.25 17.36
CA ARG A 708 -1.74 7.27 16.00
C ARG A 708 -2.46 6.24 15.14
N LEU A 709 -2.38 6.37 13.81
CA LEU A 709 -2.87 5.39 12.83
C LEU A 709 -1.72 4.90 11.93
N GLY A 710 -1.75 3.62 11.54
CA GLY A 710 -0.85 3.06 10.51
C GLY A 710 -1.29 3.38 9.08
N GLY A 711 -1.75 4.61 8.83
CA GLY A 711 -2.46 5.04 7.64
C GLY A 711 -3.98 4.92 7.80
N GLY A 712 -4.73 5.66 6.97
CA GLY A 712 -6.20 5.65 7.00
C GLY A 712 -6.81 6.17 5.70
N PHE A 713 -6.29 7.30 5.20
CA PHE A 713 -6.54 7.83 3.84
C PHE A 713 -8.02 8.11 3.48
N GLY A 714 -8.92 8.12 4.47
CA GLY A 714 -10.37 8.25 4.29
C GLY A 714 -11.16 7.07 4.86
N CYS A 715 -10.68 5.83 4.70
CA CYS A 715 -11.35 4.62 5.19
C CYS A 715 -11.63 4.66 6.70
N LYS A 716 -10.67 5.20 7.47
CA LYS A 716 -10.77 5.35 8.92
C LYS A 716 -11.55 6.61 9.36
N ILE A 717 -12.29 7.29 8.47
CA ILE A 717 -13.26 8.34 8.86
C ILE A 717 -14.52 7.68 9.42
N SER A 718 -15.06 6.71 8.68
CA SER A 718 -16.33 6.05 8.98
C SER A 718 -16.15 4.56 9.26
N ARG A 719 -15.43 3.80 8.43
CA ARG A 719 -15.49 2.32 8.44
C ARG A 719 -14.88 1.66 9.68
N ASN A 720 -14.10 2.38 10.48
CA ASN A 720 -13.68 1.89 11.81
C ASN A 720 -14.87 1.69 12.76
N THR A 721 -16.02 2.33 12.51
CA THR A 721 -17.23 2.20 13.33
C THR A 721 -17.83 0.80 13.26
N PHE A 722 -17.60 0.00 12.21
CA PHE A 722 -17.94 -1.43 12.21
C PHE A 722 -17.27 -2.16 13.39
N ALA A 723 -15.94 -2.06 13.51
CA ALA A 723 -15.21 -2.68 14.61
C ALA A 723 -15.55 -2.06 15.98
N ALA A 724 -15.78 -0.74 16.03
CA ALA A 724 -16.08 -0.04 17.27
C ALA A 724 -17.49 -0.40 17.80
N CYS A 725 -18.51 -0.37 16.95
CA CYS A 725 -19.87 -0.77 17.30
C CYS A 725 -19.97 -2.27 17.61
N ALA A 726 -19.27 -3.13 16.87
CA ALA A 726 -19.19 -4.56 17.17
C ALA A 726 -18.56 -4.84 18.55
N THR A 727 -17.37 -4.29 18.83
CA THR A 727 -16.71 -4.49 20.13
C THR A 727 -17.50 -3.90 21.29
N ALA A 728 -18.17 -2.75 21.09
CA ALA A 728 -19.02 -2.15 22.10
C ALA A 728 -20.30 -2.95 22.36
N LEU A 729 -20.90 -3.57 21.33
CA LEU A 729 -22.03 -4.50 21.50
C LEU A 729 -21.63 -5.74 22.29
N VAL A 730 -20.47 -6.34 21.97
CA VAL A 730 -19.93 -7.48 22.71
C VAL A 730 -19.62 -7.10 24.17
N ALA A 731 -19.00 -5.94 24.40
CA ALA A 731 -18.74 -5.42 25.73
C ALA A 731 -20.03 -5.17 26.54
N LYS A 732 -21.08 -4.65 25.89
CA LYS A 732 -22.42 -4.47 26.49
C LYS A 732 -23.12 -5.80 26.83
N LYS A 733 -22.94 -6.83 26.01
CA LYS A 733 -23.60 -8.13 26.15
C LYS A 733 -22.93 -9.07 27.13
N LEU A 734 -21.60 -9.10 27.16
CA LEU A 734 -20.81 -10.06 27.94
C LEU A 734 -20.12 -9.44 29.18
N ASN A 735 -20.18 -8.12 29.35
CA ASN A 735 -19.44 -7.36 30.37
C ASN A 735 -17.94 -7.71 30.42
N LYS A 736 -17.31 -7.71 29.24
CA LYS A 736 -15.90 -8.06 29.02
C LYS A 736 -15.25 -7.05 28.08
N THR A 737 -13.95 -6.82 28.23
CA THR A 737 -13.16 -6.14 27.20
C THR A 737 -13.25 -6.92 25.89
N CYS A 738 -13.59 -6.25 24.79
CA CYS A 738 -13.61 -6.86 23.46
C CYS A 738 -12.65 -6.15 22.52
N ARG A 739 -11.80 -6.92 21.83
CA ARG A 739 -10.98 -6.47 20.69
C ARG A 739 -11.56 -6.98 19.37
N MET A 740 -11.36 -6.22 18.31
CA MET A 740 -11.60 -6.66 16.94
C MET A 740 -10.53 -6.06 16.04
N SER A 741 -9.75 -6.90 15.37
CA SER A 741 -8.80 -6.52 14.32
C SER A 741 -9.30 -7.12 13.00
N MET A 742 -10.15 -6.39 12.27
CA MET A 742 -10.73 -6.88 11.01
C MET A 742 -9.65 -7.28 10.00
N SER A 743 -9.66 -8.53 9.53
CA SER A 743 -8.74 -9.01 8.49
C SER A 743 -8.87 -8.19 7.19
N MET A 744 -7.78 -8.09 6.42
CA MET A 744 -7.79 -7.35 5.14
C MET A 744 -8.91 -7.84 4.20
N THR A 745 -9.15 -9.15 4.15
CA THR A 745 -10.24 -9.76 3.39
C THR A 745 -11.60 -9.29 3.90
N ASN A 746 -11.87 -9.35 5.21
CA ASN A 746 -13.16 -8.90 5.76
C ASN A 746 -13.39 -7.40 5.54
N ILE A 747 -12.34 -6.57 5.59
CA ILE A 747 -12.43 -5.14 5.22
C ILE A 747 -12.79 -5.00 3.74
N MET A 748 -12.03 -5.62 2.82
CA MET A 748 -12.26 -5.49 1.37
C MET A 748 -13.58 -6.13 0.90
N ARG A 749 -14.13 -7.06 1.67
CA ARG A 749 -15.44 -7.71 1.43
C ARG A 749 -16.61 -6.87 1.95
N ALA A 750 -16.58 -6.44 3.20
CA ALA A 750 -17.73 -5.85 3.89
C ALA A 750 -17.79 -4.31 3.83
N THR A 751 -16.68 -3.63 3.53
CA THR A 751 -16.59 -2.16 3.57
C THR A 751 -16.33 -1.53 2.20
N GLY A 752 -16.62 -0.24 2.09
CA GLY A 752 -16.45 0.58 0.89
C GLY A 752 -15.01 0.76 0.41
N LYS A 753 -14.91 1.35 -0.78
CA LYS A 753 -13.68 1.71 -1.49
C LYS A 753 -13.84 3.15 -1.98
N ARG A 754 -12.81 3.75 -2.59
CA ARG A 754 -13.04 4.89 -3.50
C ARG A 754 -14.08 4.45 -4.55
N PRO A 755 -15.14 5.22 -4.81
CA PRO A 755 -16.08 4.92 -5.88
C PRO A 755 -15.36 4.92 -7.23
N ASN A 756 -15.82 4.11 -8.17
CA ASN A 756 -15.57 4.42 -9.57
C ASN A 756 -16.51 5.56 -10.00
N SER A 757 -16.09 6.32 -11.01
CA SER A 757 -16.89 7.39 -11.59
C SER A 757 -16.78 7.41 -13.11
N ARG A 758 -17.75 8.04 -13.77
CA ARG A 758 -17.85 8.14 -15.22
C ARG A 758 -18.28 9.55 -15.60
N LEU A 759 -17.57 10.15 -16.55
CA LEU A 759 -17.87 11.44 -17.14
C LEU A 759 -18.09 11.26 -18.64
N ASP A 760 -19.34 11.31 -19.07
CA ASP A 760 -19.70 11.37 -20.48
C ASP A 760 -19.74 12.85 -20.91
N TYR A 761 -19.14 13.20 -22.06
CA TYR A 761 -19.01 14.60 -22.46
C TYR A 761 -19.08 14.85 -23.97
N GLU A 762 -19.59 16.04 -24.31
CA GLU A 762 -19.46 16.68 -25.62
C GLU A 762 -18.85 18.08 -25.43
N VAL A 763 -17.79 18.38 -26.19
CA VAL A 763 -17.15 19.70 -26.22
C VAL A 763 -17.12 20.27 -27.63
N GLY A 764 -17.60 21.50 -27.77
CA GLY A 764 -17.38 22.32 -28.97
C GLY A 764 -16.17 23.23 -28.76
N VAL A 765 -15.17 23.13 -29.63
CA VAL A 765 -13.90 23.88 -29.55
C VAL A 765 -13.64 24.70 -30.81
N ASP A 766 -12.85 25.76 -30.67
CA ASP A 766 -12.38 26.58 -31.79
C ASP A 766 -11.07 26.06 -32.42
N ASP A 767 -10.51 26.82 -33.37
CA ASP A 767 -9.26 26.50 -34.09
C ASP A 767 -8.01 26.42 -33.16
N ARG A 768 -8.11 26.88 -31.91
CA ARG A 768 -7.04 26.85 -30.88
C ARG A 768 -7.29 25.82 -29.78
N GLY A 769 -8.46 25.17 -29.79
CA GLY A 769 -8.91 24.32 -28.69
C GLY A 769 -9.60 25.06 -27.55
N GLU A 770 -9.90 26.36 -27.67
CA GLU A 770 -10.67 27.11 -26.66
C GLU A 770 -12.11 26.56 -26.62
N ILE A 771 -12.54 26.05 -25.47
CA ILE A 771 -13.87 25.45 -25.30
C ILE A 771 -14.94 26.54 -25.45
N GLN A 772 -15.74 26.42 -26.50
CA GLN A 772 -16.88 27.28 -26.82
C GLN A 772 -18.15 26.79 -26.11
N TYR A 773 -18.29 25.48 -25.90
CA TYR A 773 -19.22 24.92 -24.93
C TYR A 773 -18.74 23.53 -24.46
N MET A 774 -19.15 23.14 -23.26
CA MET A 774 -19.16 21.74 -22.83
C MET A 774 -20.56 21.39 -22.37
N ASP A 775 -21.09 20.25 -22.82
CA ASP A 775 -22.31 19.65 -22.31
C ASP A 775 -21.96 18.21 -21.85
N ALA A 776 -21.99 17.96 -20.54
CA ALA A 776 -21.49 16.73 -19.93
C ALA A 776 -22.41 16.17 -18.82
N VAL A 777 -22.20 14.91 -18.45
CA VAL A 777 -22.87 14.23 -17.32
C VAL A 777 -21.86 13.44 -16.50
N PHE A 778 -21.86 13.66 -15.18
CA PHE A 778 -20.95 13.03 -14.21
C PHE A 778 -21.72 12.04 -13.32
N TYR A 779 -21.26 10.80 -13.28
CA TYR A 779 -21.80 9.72 -12.46
C TYR A 779 -20.75 9.25 -11.43
N VAL A 780 -21.15 9.07 -10.17
CA VAL A 780 -20.33 8.46 -9.11
C VAL A 780 -21.05 7.21 -8.59
N ASN A 781 -20.34 6.11 -8.34
CA ASN A 781 -20.93 4.89 -7.78
C ASN A 781 -21.04 4.98 -6.25
N ASP A 782 -22.21 5.34 -5.72
CA ASP A 782 -22.47 5.46 -4.28
C ASP A 782 -22.38 4.09 -3.55
N GLY A 783 -22.54 2.98 -4.26
CA GLY A 783 -22.77 1.68 -3.62
C GLY A 783 -24.22 1.58 -3.14
N GLN A 784 -24.44 0.96 -1.97
CA GLN A 784 -25.80 0.83 -1.41
C GLN A 784 -26.33 2.03 -0.63
N SER A 785 -25.53 3.07 -0.38
CA SER A 785 -25.95 4.24 0.40
C SER A 785 -25.28 5.52 -0.09
N ARG A 786 -25.96 6.65 0.11
CA ARG A 786 -25.53 8.01 -0.23
C ARG A 786 -24.60 8.65 0.80
N ASN A 787 -24.31 7.96 1.91
CA ASN A 787 -23.30 8.38 2.88
C ASN A 787 -21.95 8.55 2.18
N GLU A 788 -21.20 9.60 2.53
CA GLU A 788 -19.85 9.87 1.97
C GLU A 788 -19.81 10.07 0.43
N ASN A 789 -20.93 10.48 -0.19
CA ASN A 789 -20.99 10.88 -1.59
C ASN A 789 -20.03 12.05 -1.92
N GLU A 790 -19.46 12.04 -3.13
CA GLU A 790 -18.47 13.03 -3.59
C GLU A 790 -18.85 13.80 -4.87
N ASN A 791 -20.11 13.72 -5.34
CA ASN A 791 -20.55 14.35 -6.60
C ASN A 791 -20.29 15.86 -6.68
N GLU A 792 -20.57 16.62 -5.62
CA GLU A 792 -20.39 18.08 -5.59
C GLU A 792 -18.91 18.47 -5.61
N ASN A 793 -18.06 17.72 -4.89
CA ASN A 793 -16.61 17.89 -4.95
C ASN A 793 -16.08 17.55 -6.35
N ALA A 794 -16.64 16.55 -7.02
CA ALA A 794 -16.26 16.15 -8.37
C ALA A 794 -16.62 17.21 -9.42
N THR A 795 -17.85 17.75 -9.40
CA THR A 795 -18.30 18.76 -10.36
C THR A 795 -17.63 20.12 -10.13
N GLU A 796 -17.35 20.53 -8.89
CA GLU A 796 -16.57 21.74 -8.64
C GLU A 796 -15.11 21.56 -9.11
N SER A 797 -14.49 20.43 -8.77
CA SER A 797 -13.09 20.15 -9.11
C SER A 797 -12.87 19.94 -10.62
N LEU A 798 -13.90 19.55 -11.38
CA LEU A 798 -13.86 19.47 -12.84
C LEU A 798 -13.44 20.81 -13.48
N LYS A 799 -13.76 21.95 -12.87
CA LYS A 799 -13.34 23.29 -13.36
C LYS A 799 -11.81 23.46 -13.36
N ASN A 800 -11.12 22.80 -12.44
CA ASN A 800 -9.67 22.88 -12.23
C ASN A 800 -9.12 24.33 -12.36
N CYS A 801 -8.25 24.59 -13.34
CA CYS A 801 -7.61 25.87 -13.60
C CYS A 801 -8.20 26.61 -14.82
N TYR A 802 -9.36 26.19 -15.31
CA TYR A 802 -9.91 26.57 -16.62
C TYR A 802 -11.13 27.49 -16.56
N ASP A 803 -11.40 28.17 -17.66
CA ASP A 803 -12.55 29.06 -17.82
C ASP A 803 -13.84 28.25 -18.06
N SER A 804 -14.44 27.80 -16.96
CA SER A 804 -15.65 26.98 -16.95
C SER A 804 -16.96 27.75 -17.21
N ARG A 805 -16.91 29.04 -17.57
CA ARG A 805 -18.11 29.87 -17.79
C ARG A 805 -19.06 29.32 -18.85
N ARG A 806 -18.57 28.49 -19.78
CA ARG A 806 -19.32 27.91 -20.90
C ARG A 806 -19.66 26.43 -20.73
N TRP A 807 -19.53 25.89 -19.52
CA TRP A 807 -19.65 24.47 -19.27
C TRP A 807 -20.97 24.14 -18.55
N LYS A 808 -21.66 23.11 -19.03
CA LYS A 808 -22.75 22.43 -18.36
C LYS A 808 -22.29 21.04 -17.95
N CYS A 809 -22.58 20.65 -16.71
CA CYS A 809 -22.31 19.31 -16.21
C CYS A 809 -23.45 18.88 -15.28
N ASP A 810 -24.30 17.96 -15.72
CA ASP A 810 -25.32 17.34 -14.85
C ASP A 810 -24.66 16.28 -13.98
N SER A 811 -25.17 16.01 -12.77
CA SER A 811 -24.48 15.20 -11.76
C SER A 811 -25.41 14.18 -11.12
N PHE A 812 -24.98 12.92 -11.03
CA PHE A 812 -25.76 11.82 -10.46
C PHE A 812 -24.91 10.87 -9.58
N GLY A 813 -25.47 10.43 -8.46
CA GLY A 813 -24.99 9.26 -7.72
C GLY A 813 -25.75 8.02 -8.17
N ALA A 814 -25.03 6.91 -8.36
CA ALA A 814 -25.55 5.64 -8.86
C ALA A 814 -25.62 4.61 -7.71
N ILE A 815 -26.83 4.19 -7.36
CA ILE A 815 -27.11 3.24 -6.27
C ILE A 815 -27.01 1.80 -6.79
N THR A 816 -25.90 1.14 -6.46
CA THR A 816 -25.60 -0.24 -6.88
C THR A 816 -25.84 -1.24 -5.74
N ASP A 817 -25.91 -2.53 -6.08
CA ASP A 817 -26.07 -3.65 -5.15
C ASP A 817 -24.70 -4.09 -4.56
N SER A 818 -23.85 -3.11 -4.24
CA SER A 818 -22.47 -3.24 -3.73
C SER A 818 -22.29 -2.52 -2.38
N PRO A 819 -21.19 -2.73 -1.61
CA PRO A 819 -20.96 -1.99 -0.37
C PRO A 819 -20.91 -0.47 -0.62
N THR A 820 -21.48 0.31 0.29
CA THR A 820 -21.40 1.79 0.32
C THR A 820 -19.98 2.26 0.05
N ASN A 821 -19.74 3.01 -1.02
CA ASN A 821 -18.42 3.57 -1.31
C ASN A 821 -18.15 4.80 -0.44
N ILE A 822 -16.87 5.15 -0.28
CA ILE A 822 -16.40 6.04 0.78
C ILE A 822 -15.25 6.90 0.32
N PHE A 823 -15.03 8.00 1.04
CA PHE A 823 -13.94 8.92 0.75
C PHE A 823 -12.58 8.22 0.71
N MET A 824 -11.79 8.52 -0.32
CA MET A 824 -10.35 8.27 -0.38
C MET A 824 -9.59 9.56 -0.66
N ARG A 825 -8.27 9.59 -0.43
CA ARG A 825 -7.38 10.74 -0.65
C ARG A 825 -7.71 11.50 -1.96
N ALA A 826 -8.11 12.77 -1.81
CA ALA A 826 -8.75 13.61 -2.83
C ALA A 826 -10.09 13.03 -3.34
N PRO A 827 -11.16 13.03 -2.53
CA PRO A 827 -12.48 12.55 -2.95
C PRO A 827 -13.17 13.59 -3.83
N GLY A 828 -13.71 13.17 -4.97
CA GLY A 828 -14.25 14.00 -6.04
C GLY A 828 -13.16 14.80 -6.79
N SER A 829 -12.20 15.40 -6.08
CA SER A 829 -11.12 16.17 -6.69
C SER A 829 -10.13 15.32 -7.48
N PHE A 830 -9.96 14.03 -7.18
CA PHE A 830 -9.14 13.14 -8.01
C PHE A 830 -9.85 12.87 -9.35
N GLU A 831 -11.15 12.60 -9.27
CA GLU A 831 -12.05 12.21 -10.35
C GLU A 831 -12.26 13.39 -11.31
N GLY A 832 -12.70 14.54 -10.79
CA GLY A 832 -13.02 15.74 -11.59
C GLY A 832 -11.80 16.33 -12.29
N ILE A 833 -10.68 16.52 -11.57
CA ILE A 833 -9.46 17.06 -12.16
C ILE A 833 -8.88 16.10 -13.21
N SER A 834 -8.88 14.79 -12.95
CA SER A 834 -8.41 13.82 -13.96
C SER A 834 -9.31 13.81 -15.20
N GLY A 835 -10.62 13.97 -15.02
CA GLY A 835 -11.60 14.07 -16.11
C GLY A 835 -11.37 15.26 -17.03
N ILE A 836 -11.12 16.46 -16.50
CA ILE A 836 -10.82 17.62 -17.35
C ILE A 836 -9.43 17.54 -17.99
N GLU A 837 -8.43 16.99 -17.30
CA GLU A 837 -7.11 16.74 -17.89
C GLU A 837 -7.14 15.70 -19.01
N HIS A 838 -8.06 14.74 -18.96
CA HIS A 838 -8.36 13.83 -20.06
C HIS A 838 -8.99 14.59 -21.24
N ILE A 839 -10.02 15.41 -20.98
CA ILE A 839 -10.70 16.23 -22.00
C ILE A 839 -9.72 17.16 -22.71
N MET A 840 -8.85 17.86 -21.97
CA MET A 840 -7.85 18.77 -22.54
C MET A 840 -6.82 18.06 -23.43
N ASP A 841 -6.38 16.84 -23.06
CA ASP A 841 -5.49 16.07 -23.92
C ASP A 841 -6.21 15.50 -25.15
N HIS A 842 -7.48 15.09 -25.00
CA HIS A 842 -8.32 14.65 -26.13
C HIS A 842 -8.54 15.79 -27.13
N ILE A 843 -8.85 17.02 -26.67
CA ILE A 843 -8.95 18.21 -27.53
C ILE A 843 -7.64 18.44 -28.32
N ALA A 844 -6.49 18.38 -27.65
CA ALA A 844 -5.20 18.55 -28.30
C ALA A 844 -4.88 17.44 -29.31
N GLU A 845 -5.19 16.18 -28.99
CA GLU A 845 -5.02 15.04 -29.89
C GLU A 845 -5.89 15.15 -31.15
N GLU A 846 -7.16 15.54 -31.01
CA GLU A 846 -8.13 15.62 -32.11
C GLU A 846 -7.99 16.88 -32.97
N LEU A 847 -7.36 17.94 -32.46
CA LEU A 847 -6.90 19.09 -33.26
C LEU A 847 -5.47 18.91 -33.80
N ASN A 848 -4.74 17.86 -33.39
CA ASN A 848 -3.31 17.69 -33.62
C ASN A 848 -2.49 18.95 -33.22
N ALA A 849 -2.88 19.57 -32.10
CA ALA A 849 -2.29 20.76 -31.52
C ALA A 849 -1.28 20.41 -30.40
N ASP A 850 -0.57 21.42 -29.87
CA ASP A 850 0.26 21.21 -28.68
C ASP A 850 -0.63 21.14 -27.41
N PRO A 851 -0.54 20.06 -26.61
CA PRO A 851 -1.35 19.88 -25.40
C PRO A 851 -1.05 20.88 -24.28
N ILE A 852 0.02 21.68 -24.38
CA ILE A 852 0.30 22.81 -23.49
C ILE A 852 -0.45 24.05 -23.97
N GLU A 853 -0.41 24.37 -25.26
CA GLU A 853 -1.07 25.54 -25.83
C GLU A 853 -2.61 25.45 -25.71
N VAL A 854 -3.19 24.26 -25.91
CA VAL A 854 -4.63 24.02 -25.67
C VAL A 854 -5.02 24.29 -24.22
N ARG A 855 -4.19 23.88 -23.25
CA ARG A 855 -4.42 24.19 -21.83
C ARG A 855 -4.26 25.69 -21.56
N MET A 856 -3.27 26.33 -22.17
CA MET A 856 -3.03 27.78 -22.05
C MET A 856 -4.17 28.62 -22.64
N ALA A 857 -4.79 28.19 -23.74
CA ALA A 857 -5.96 28.83 -24.33
C ALA A 857 -7.19 28.79 -23.41
N ASN A 858 -7.33 27.74 -22.59
CA ASN A 858 -8.49 27.53 -21.71
C ASN A 858 -8.31 28.03 -20.28
N TYR A 859 -7.15 28.54 -19.87
CA TYR A 859 -6.92 28.95 -18.47
C TYR A 859 -7.83 30.11 -18.02
N ARG A 860 -8.37 29.99 -16.80
CA ARG A 860 -9.06 31.11 -16.13
C ARG A 860 -8.07 32.26 -15.89
N ARG A 861 -8.53 33.51 -16.05
CA ARG A 861 -7.69 34.72 -15.94
C ARG A 861 -7.48 35.22 -14.51
N GLU A 862 -8.37 34.82 -13.60
CA GLU A 862 -8.41 35.25 -12.21
C GLU A 862 -7.94 34.13 -11.26
N ASP A 863 -7.25 34.51 -10.18
CA ASP A 863 -6.54 33.61 -9.25
C ASP A 863 -5.88 32.40 -9.96
N ASN A 864 -4.91 32.69 -10.84
CA ASN A 864 -4.22 31.67 -11.61
C ASN A 864 -2.77 32.06 -11.93
N ASP A 865 -1.81 31.41 -11.29
CA ASP A 865 -0.37 31.59 -11.57
C ASP A 865 0.15 30.65 -12.67
N LEU A 866 -0.62 29.63 -13.10
CA LEU A 866 -0.17 28.63 -14.08
C LEU A 866 0.26 29.19 -15.44
N PRO A 867 -0.34 30.26 -16.02
CA PRO A 867 0.17 30.88 -17.24
C PRO A 867 1.64 31.34 -17.18
N LYS A 868 2.17 31.57 -15.96
CA LYS A 868 3.58 31.93 -15.71
C LYS A 868 4.38 30.73 -15.23
N LEU A 869 3.82 29.92 -14.33
CA LEU A 869 4.52 28.77 -13.74
C LEU A 869 4.79 27.65 -14.77
N VAL A 870 3.87 27.38 -15.70
CA VAL A 870 4.01 26.27 -16.66
C VAL A 870 5.21 26.49 -17.60
N PRO A 871 5.37 27.61 -18.33
CA PRO A 871 6.55 27.83 -19.15
C PRO A 871 7.87 27.76 -18.36
N MET A 872 7.93 28.42 -17.20
CA MET A 872 9.12 28.43 -16.33
C MET A 872 9.51 27.02 -15.83
N PHE A 873 8.52 26.17 -15.52
CA PHE A 873 8.79 24.81 -15.04
C PHE A 873 9.19 23.87 -16.18
N LEU A 874 8.54 23.96 -17.33
CA LEU A 874 8.86 23.15 -18.51
C LEU A 874 10.25 23.46 -19.08
N GLU A 875 10.68 24.72 -19.01
CA GLU A 875 12.07 25.12 -19.27
C GLU A 875 13.03 24.48 -18.26
N ARG A 876 12.78 24.63 -16.95
CA ARG A 876 13.61 24.10 -15.84
C ARG A 876 13.89 22.60 -15.93
N ILE A 877 12.97 21.80 -16.48
CA ILE A 877 13.08 20.34 -16.56
C ILE A 877 13.52 19.82 -17.94
N ASN A 878 13.91 20.72 -18.87
CA ASN A 878 14.26 20.44 -20.27
C ASN A 878 13.15 19.68 -21.04
N TYR A 879 11.88 20.06 -20.85
CA TYR A 879 10.74 19.33 -21.45
C TYR A 879 10.85 19.18 -22.97
N LYS A 880 11.21 20.26 -23.69
CA LYS A 880 11.29 20.29 -25.15
C LYS A 880 12.38 19.36 -25.71
N GLU A 881 13.50 19.22 -25.00
CA GLU A 881 14.58 18.29 -25.33
C GLU A 881 14.08 16.84 -25.19
N ARG A 882 13.52 16.51 -24.02
CA ARG A 882 12.97 15.17 -23.72
C ARG A 882 11.87 14.77 -24.70
N LEU A 883 10.98 15.70 -25.07
CA LEU A 883 9.95 15.48 -26.07
C LEU A 883 10.51 15.13 -27.47
N ASN A 884 11.69 15.65 -27.82
CA ASN A 884 12.36 15.25 -29.06
C ASN A 884 13.05 13.90 -28.93
N ASN A 885 13.73 13.63 -27.81
CA ASN A 885 14.36 12.33 -27.52
C ASN A 885 13.31 11.19 -27.52
N VAL A 886 12.10 11.45 -27.02
CA VAL A 886 10.96 10.51 -27.09
C VAL A 886 10.50 10.25 -28.53
N LYS A 887 10.47 11.27 -29.40
CA LYS A 887 10.13 11.09 -30.84
C LYS A 887 11.20 10.25 -31.55
N GLU A 888 12.47 10.52 -31.28
CA GLU A 888 13.59 9.77 -31.86
C GLU A 888 13.58 8.31 -31.39
N PHE A 889 13.41 8.07 -30.09
CA PHE A 889 13.23 6.72 -29.54
C PHE A 889 12.07 5.98 -30.22
N ASN A 890 10.92 6.64 -30.39
CA ASN A 890 9.75 6.07 -31.05
C ASN A 890 9.92 5.83 -32.56
N HIS A 891 10.78 6.60 -33.23
CA HIS A 891 11.17 6.34 -34.61
C HIS A 891 12.06 5.10 -34.69
N LEU A 892 13.10 5.03 -33.85
CA LEU A 892 14.11 3.97 -33.88
C LEU A 892 13.61 2.60 -33.38
N ASN A 893 12.60 2.54 -32.50
CA ASN A 893 12.14 1.29 -31.88
C ASN A 893 10.69 0.96 -32.31
N ARG A 894 10.44 -0.25 -32.83
CA ARG A 894 9.08 -0.72 -33.18
C ARG A 894 8.30 -1.20 -31.96
N TRP A 895 8.91 -2.04 -31.12
CA TRP A 895 8.24 -2.83 -30.08
C TRP A 895 8.29 -2.21 -28.69
N LYS A 896 9.16 -1.21 -28.48
CA LYS A 896 9.11 -0.33 -27.31
C LYS A 896 8.74 1.09 -27.74
N LYS A 897 7.87 1.73 -26.99
CA LYS A 897 7.47 3.13 -27.19
C LYS A 897 7.57 3.92 -25.89
N ARG A 898 7.97 5.18 -26.02
CA ARG A 898 7.92 6.19 -24.96
C ARG A 898 6.82 7.20 -25.18
N GLY A 899 6.41 7.83 -24.10
CA GLY A 899 5.48 8.96 -24.13
C GLY A 899 5.78 9.93 -22.99
N ILE A 900 5.49 11.20 -23.24
CA ILE A 900 5.67 12.27 -22.25
C ILE A 900 4.51 13.25 -22.35
N ARG A 901 3.93 13.59 -21.19
CA ARG A 901 2.83 14.57 -21.04
C ARG A 901 2.98 15.40 -19.78
N MET A 902 2.20 16.48 -19.73
CA MET A 902 2.04 17.36 -18.58
C MET A 902 0.55 17.39 -18.18
N ASN A 903 0.26 17.22 -16.90
CA ASN A 903 -1.02 17.61 -16.30
C ASN A 903 -0.75 18.72 -15.27
N ASN A 904 -1.75 19.56 -14.98
CA ASN A 904 -1.64 20.56 -13.91
C ASN A 904 -2.93 20.70 -13.08
N ILE A 905 -2.81 21.37 -11.94
CA ILE A 905 -3.90 21.55 -10.98
C ILE A 905 -3.96 22.99 -10.44
N ALA A 906 -5.18 23.45 -10.15
CA ALA A 906 -5.49 24.54 -9.23
C ALA A 906 -6.43 24.02 -8.12
N PHE A 907 -5.96 23.02 -7.36
CA PHE A 907 -6.76 22.25 -6.40
C PHE A 907 -7.44 23.17 -5.37
N PRO A 908 -8.79 23.14 -5.24
CA PRO A 908 -9.51 24.00 -4.31
C PRO A 908 -9.30 23.53 -2.86
N THR A 909 -8.87 24.43 -1.98
CA THR A 909 -8.89 24.18 -0.53
C THR A 909 -9.99 24.99 0.12
N ALA A 910 -10.98 24.29 0.68
CA ALA A 910 -12.05 24.88 1.47
C ALA A 910 -11.95 24.41 2.94
N TYR A 911 -12.22 25.33 3.88
CA TYR A 911 -12.26 24.98 5.30
C TYR A 911 -13.65 24.45 5.70
N THR A 912 -13.67 23.36 6.47
CA THR A 912 -14.87 22.61 6.84
C THR A 912 -14.77 22.08 8.27
N GLY A 913 -15.87 22.13 9.00
CA GLY A 913 -15.99 21.61 10.35
C GLY A 913 -15.33 22.48 11.42
N ASN A 914 -15.15 21.87 12.60
CA ASN A 914 -14.57 22.51 13.78
C ASN A 914 -13.34 21.71 14.27
N TYR A 915 -12.35 22.41 14.84
CA TYR A 915 -11.16 21.79 15.42
C TYR A 915 -10.77 22.45 16.75
N VAL A 916 -10.87 21.71 17.84
CA VAL A 916 -10.49 22.13 19.20
C VAL A 916 -9.00 21.88 19.44
N ALA A 917 -8.35 22.82 20.11
CA ALA A 917 -7.07 22.60 20.79
C ALA A 917 -7.18 22.94 22.28
N LEU A 918 -6.34 22.28 23.08
CA LEU A 918 -6.10 22.56 24.49
C LEU A 918 -4.59 22.63 24.71
N VAL A 919 -4.10 23.73 25.28
CA VAL A 919 -2.68 23.94 25.59
C VAL A 919 -2.53 24.20 27.08
N SER A 920 -1.61 23.50 27.73
CA SER A 920 -1.28 23.67 29.14
C SER A 920 0.23 23.87 29.30
N VAL A 921 0.63 24.83 30.14
CA VAL A 921 2.03 25.04 30.53
C VAL A 921 2.20 24.66 32.00
N TYR A 922 3.21 23.84 32.31
CA TYR A 922 3.47 23.38 33.68
C TYR A 922 4.41 24.33 34.40
N HIS A 923 3.97 24.79 35.57
CA HIS A 923 4.69 25.78 36.40
C HIS A 923 6.05 25.32 36.96
N GLY A 924 6.23 24.03 37.22
CA GLY A 924 7.46 23.52 37.85
C GLY A 924 8.68 23.54 36.92
N ASP A 925 8.50 23.24 35.63
CA ASP A 925 9.59 23.07 34.65
C ASP A 925 9.43 23.91 33.37
N GLY A 926 8.27 24.56 33.17
CA GLY A 926 7.94 25.27 31.95
C GLY A 926 7.58 24.36 30.76
N SER A 927 7.41 23.06 30.97
CA SER A 927 7.01 22.13 29.90
C SER A 927 5.63 22.47 29.36
N VAL A 928 5.39 22.15 28.08
CA VAL A 928 4.14 22.50 27.37
C VAL A 928 3.50 21.22 26.85
N ILE A 929 2.22 21.02 27.16
CA ILE A 929 1.38 19.99 26.56
C ILE A 929 0.37 20.61 25.61
N VAL A 930 0.21 19.96 24.45
CA VAL A 930 -0.78 20.29 23.42
C VAL A 930 -1.65 19.06 23.14
N ASN A 931 -2.97 19.23 23.22
CA ASN A 931 -3.96 18.33 22.64
C ASN A 931 -4.63 19.04 21.47
N VAL A 932 -4.93 18.31 20.40
CA VAL A 932 -5.68 18.78 19.23
C VAL A 932 -6.63 17.70 18.75
N GLY A 933 -7.77 18.07 18.16
CA GLY A 933 -8.69 17.12 17.55
C GLY A 933 -8.11 16.35 16.34
N GLY A 934 -7.05 16.86 15.72
CA GLY A 934 -6.40 16.26 14.56
C GLY A 934 -5.58 15.01 14.88
N VAL A 935 -5.83 13.91 14.18
CA VAL A 935 -5.21 12.59 14.40
C VAL A 935 -3.94 12.40 13.58
N GLU A 936 -2.86 11.94 14.22
CA GLU A 936 -1.61 11.58 13.55
C GLU A 936 -1.73 10.22 12.82
N MET A 937 -1.63 10.23 11.49
CA MET A 937 -1.71 9.03 10.63
C MET A 937 -0.53 8.87 9.67
N GLY A 938 0.49 9.72 9.82
CA GLY A 938 1.71 9.74 9.00
C GLY A 938 2.08 11.11 8.45
N GLN A 939 1.13 12.05 8.44
CA GLN A 939 1.28 13.42 7.90
C GLN A 939 2.07 14.37 8.82
N GLY A 940 2.49 13.90 10.00
CA GLY A 940 3.36 14.65 10.91
C GLY A 940 2.67 15.82 11.61
N ILE A 941 1.34 15.76 11.79
CA ILE A 941 0.57 16.83 12.43
C ILE A 941 1.08 17.12 13.85
N PHE A 942 1.45 16.11 14.63
CA PHE A 942 2.01 16.32 15.97
C PHE A 942 3.41 16.94 15.95
N THR A 943 4.18 16.73 14.88
CA THR A 943 5.47 17.44 14.68
C THR A 943 5.22 18.91 14.34
N ARG A 944 4.24 19.19 13.45
CA ARG A 944 3.82 20.56 13.13
C ARG A 944 3.26 21.30 14.36
N MET A 945 2.40 20.66 15.17
CA MET A 945 1.84 21.31 16.37
C MET A 945 2.92 21.64 17.41
N ALA A 946 3.93 20.77 17.57
CA ALA A 946 5.07 21.07 18.43
C ALA A 946 5.89 22.26 17.90
N GLN A 947 6.14 22.34 16.58
CA GLN A 947 6.79 23.51 15.96
C GLN A 947 5.98 24.79 16.16
N VAL A 948 4.65 24.74 16.00
CA VAL A 948 3.76 25.90 16.16
C VAL A 948 3.76 26.41 17.60
N ALA A 949 3.51 25.55 18.59
CA ALA A 949 3.48 25.99 20.00
C ALA A 949 4.86 26.48 20.49
N ALA A 950 5.95 25.85 20.06
CA ALA A 950 7.32 26.26 20.39
C ALA A 950 7.65 27.66 19.82
N ALA A 951 7.31 27.91 18.55
CA ALA A 951 7.44 29.22 17.93
C ALA A 951 6.56 30.29 18.59
N GLN A 952 5.41 29.91 19.16
CA GLN A 952 4.51 30.86 19.83
C GLN A 952 4.95 31.25 21.25
N PHE A 953 5.69 30.40 21.97
CA PHE A 953 6.19 30.71 23.32
C PHE A 953 7.65 31.17 23.36
N ASP A 954 8.37 31.07 22.24
CA ASP A 954 9.82 31.28 22.12
C ASP A 954 10.61 30.29 23.01
N VAL A 955 10.41 28.99 22.73
CA VAL A 955 11.01 27.87 23.47
C VAL A 955 11.49 26.75 22.51
N PRO A 956 12.42 25.87 22.93
CA PRO A 956 12.78 24.67 22.16
C PRO A 956 11.58 23.76 21.85
N VAL A 957 11.60 23.06 20.71
CA VAL A 957 10.52 22.15 20.26
C VAL A 957 10.43 20.89 21.13
N GLU A 958 11.51 20.61 21.84
CA GLU A 958 11.70 19.55 22.82
C GLU A 958 10.85 19.82 24.08
N THR A 959 10.63 21.09 24.44
CA THR A 959 9.76 21.56 25.53
C THR A 959 8.28 21.22 25.31
N VAL A 960 7.87 20.96 24.06
CA VAL A 960 6.46 20.74 23.69
C VAL A 960 6.17 19.27 23.44
N THR A 961 5.33 18.67 24.27
CA THR A 961 4.75 17.34 24.06
C THR A 961 3.35 17.46 23.44
N VAL A 962 3.04 16.60 22.47
CA VAL A 962 1.70 16.49 21.87
C VAL A 962 1.10 15.14 22.25
N LEU A 963 -0.10 15.16 22.82
CA LEU A 963 -0.79 13.98 23.35
C LEU A 963 -1.70 13.30 22.30
N PRO A 964 -2.17 12.06 22.56
CA PRO A 964 -3.27 11.45 21.81
C PRO A 964 -4.46 12.39 21.62
N CYS A 965 -5.22 12.19 20.55
CA CYS A 965 -6.55 12.76 20.44
C CYS A 965 -7.51 11.97 21.36
N TYR A 966 -8.28 12.69 22.17
CA TYR A 966 -9.35 12.17 23.01
C TYR A 966 -10.59 13.04 22.82
N ASN A 967 -11.76 12.41 22.69
CA ASN A 967 -13.02 13.15 22.60
C ASN A 967 -13.28 14.02 23.85
N PHE A 968 -12.92 13.60 25.06
CA PHE A 968 -13.18 14.41 26.26
C PHE A 968 -12.30 15.67 26.37
N THR A 969 -11.03 15.63 25.92
CA THR A 969 -10.16 16.84 25.92
C THR A 969 -10.47 17.78 24.76
N THR A 970 -10.98 17.19 23.67
CA THR A 970 -11.24 17.84 22.40
C THR A 970 -12.50 17.19 21.80
N PRO A 971 -13.71 17.64 22.20
CA PRO A 971 -14.99 17.11 21.70
C PRO A 971 -15.39 17.79 20.39
N ASN A 972 -16.41 17.26 19.71
CA ASN A 972 -17.11 17.89 18.58
C ASN A 972 -16.18 18.23 17.40
N ASN A 973 -15.14 17.40 17.20
CA ASN A 973 -14.09 17.62 16.19
C ASN A 973 -14.45 16.93 14.89
N PHE A 974 -14.42 17.69 13.79
CA PHE A 974 -14.59 17.10 12.47
C PHE A 974 -13.44 16.14 12.12
N ALA A 975 -13.72 15.21 11.20
CA ALA A 975 -12.78 14.21 10.73
C ALA A 975 -11.43 14.81 10.34
N THR A 976 -10.34 14.11 10.65
CA THR A 976 -9.00 14.47 10.13
C THR A 976 -8.95 14.16 8.63
N ALA A 977 -9.35 15.16 7.83
CA ALA A 977 -9.71 15.06 6.42
C ALA A 977 -9.45 16.40 5.68
N SER A 978 -9.84 16.46 4.39
CA SER A 978 -9.79 17.64 3.51
C SER A 978 -8.46 18.42 3.45
N SER A 979 -7.35 17.80 3.88
CA SER A 979 -6.00 18.37 4.04
C SER A 979 -5.86 19.57 4.99
N ILE A 980 -6.95 20.25 5.35
CA ILE A 980 -7.00 21.44 6.21
C ILE A 980 -6.62 21.19 7.67
N THR A 981 -6.74 19.96 8.20
CA THR A 981 -6.67 19.70 9.64
C THR A 981 -5.39 20.23 10.30
N SER A 982 -4.24 20.17 9.61
CA SER A 982 -2.98 20.72 10.11
C SER A 982 -3.01 22.24 10.29
N GLU A 983 -3.68 22.97 9.41
CA GLU A 983 -3.83 24.43 9.52
C GLU A 983 -4.88 24.82 10.56
N CYS A 984 -6.03 24.14 10.60
CA CYS A 984 -7.04 24.38 11.62
C CYS A 984 -6.51 24.10 13.04
N CYS A 985 -5.77 23.00 13.22
CA CYS A 985 -5.12 22.69 14.49
C CYS A 985 -4.01 23.71 14.81
N ALA A 986 -3.20 24.12 13.83
CA ALA A 986 -2.19 25.16 14.03
C ALA A 986 -2.83 26.49 14.48
N TYR A 987 -3.95 26.87 13.87
CA TYR A 987 -4.67 28.08 14.26
C TYR A 987 -5.23 27.96 15.69
N SER A 988 -5.93 26.87 16.04
CA SER A 988 -6.39 26.66 17.41
C SER A 988 -5.25 26.70 18.44
N VAL A 989 -4.09 26.08 18.14
CA VAL A 989 -2.91 26.14 19.02
C VAL A 989 -2.38 27.57 19.15
N ILE A 990 -2.26 28.34 18.05
CA ILE A 990 -1.85 29.76 18.10
C ILE A 990 -2.80 30.56 19.01
N ARG A 991 -4.11 30.37 18.87
CA ARG A 991 -5.12 31.09 19.67
C ARG A 991 -5.14 30.68 21.15
N CYS A 992 -4.73 29.45 21.48
CA CYS A 992 -4.46 29.04 22.86
C CYS A 992 -3.18 29.72 23.40
N CYS A 993 -2.09 29.70 22.64
CA CYS A 993 -0.84 30.35 23.03
C CYS A 993 -0.98 31.87 23.17
N ASP A 994 -1.81 32.53 22.35
CA ASP A 994 -2.16 33.95 22.46
C ASP A 994 -2.79 34.28 23.81
N GLN A 995 -3.77 33.48 24.26
CA GLN A 995 -4.41 33.66 25.57
C GLN A 995 -3.40 33.49 26.72
N ILE A 996 -2.53 32.49 26.66
CA ILE A 996 -1.53 32.24 27.70
C ILE A 996 -0.46 33.35 27.70
N LYS A 997 0.02 33.78 26.52
CA LYS A 997 0.93 34.94 26.37
C LYS A 997 0.32 36.22 26.96
N ALA A 998 -0.96 36.51 26.70
CA ALA A 998 -1.62 37.70 27.23
C ALA A 998 -1.65 37.71 28.77
N ARG A 999 -1.85 36.55 29.41
CA ARG A 999 -1.79 36.38 30.87
C ARG A 999 -0.36 36.49 31.43
N LEU A 1000 0.64 36.04 30.68
CA LEU A 1000 2.07 36.12 31.04
C LEU A 1000 2.72 37.48 30.71
N ALA A 1001 2.06 38.36 29.94
CA ALA A 1001 2.63 39.63 29.49
C ALA A 1001 3.06 40.57 30.64
N PRO A 1002 2.29 40.74 31.74
CA PRO A 1002 2.73 41.56 32.88
C PRO A 1002 4.02 41.02 33.53
N PHE A 1003 4.16 39.71 33.62
CA PHE A 1003 5.32 39.04 34.21
C PHE A 1003 6.56 39.22 33.34
N ARG A 1004 6.43 39.04 32.02
CA ARG A 1004 7.53 39.32 31.06
C ARG A 1004 7.91 40.81 31.05
N ALA A 1005 6.95 41.73 31.20
CA ALA A 1005 7.23 43.16 31.30
C ALA A 1005 7.94 43.54 32.62
N ALA A 1006 7.56 42.92 33.74
CA ALA A 1006 8.19 43.13 35.05
C ALA A 1006 9.58 42.46 35.18
N ARG A 1007 9.83 41.38 34.43
CA ARG A 1007 11.11 40.64 34.45
C ARG A 1007 11.62 40.34 33.02
N PRO A 1008 12.04 41.34 32.21
CA PRO A 1008 12.36 41.15 30.78
C PRO A 1008 13.52 40.18 30.48
N THR A 1009 14.38 39.91 31.47
CA THR A 1009 15.53 39.00 31.36
C THR A 1009 15.30 37.63 32.01
N ALA A 1010 14.13 37.40 32.62
CA ALA A 1010 13.83 36.12 33.25
C ALA A 1010 13.54 35.03 32.20
N THR A 1011 13.96 33.81 32.52
CA THR A 1011 13.72 32.63 31.68
C THR A 1011 12.23 32.28 31.59
N TRP A 1012 11.85 31.50 30.57
CA TRP A 1012 10.49 30.98 30.43
C TRP A 1012 9.98 30.30 31.71
N GLN A 1013 10.79 29.43 32.32
CA GLN A 1013 10.45 28.73 33.55
C GLN A 1013 10.18 29.71 34.71
N GLU A 1014 11.03 30.71 34.93
CA GLU A 1014 10.82 31.73 35.98
C GLU A 1014 9.57 32.58 35.77
N ILE A 1015 9.25 32.91 34.52
CA ILE A 1015 8.05 33.68 34.14
C ILE A 1015 6.79 32.88 34.42
N VAL A 1016 6.77 31.61 34.03
CA VAL A 1016 5.63 30.71 34.24
C VAL A 1016 5.45 30.40 35.73
N PHE A 1017 6.54 30.11 36.45
CA PHE A 1017 6.52 29.83 37.89
C PHE A 1017 6.03 31.03 38.72
N GLU A 1018 6.48 32.25 38.41
CA GLU A 1018 6.00 33.45 39.13
C GLU A 1018 4.54 33.79 38.80
N ALA A 1019 4.06 33.49 37.59
CA ALA A 1019 2.66 33.65 37.24
C ALA A 1019 1.75 32.66 37.99
N ASP A 1020 2.16 31.39 38.09
CA ASP A 1020 1.48 30.37 38.88
C ASP A 1020 1.39 30.74 40.37
N ARG A 1021 2.49 31.24 40.96
CA ARG A 1021 2.52 31.76 42.34
C ARG A 1021 1.54 32.89 42.62
N GLN A 1022 1.04 33.56 41.57
CA GLN A 1022 0.02 34.62 41.65
C GLN A 1022 -1.36 34.16 41.14
N GLY A 1023 -1.58 32.84 40.99
CA GLY A 1023 -2.86 32.24 40.63
C GLY A 1023 -3.25 32.36 39.15
N VAL A 1024 -2.29 32.63 38.26
CA VAL A 1024 -2.56 32.80 36.83
C VAL A 1024 -2.86 31.46 36.16
N LEU A 1025 -4.00 31.36 35.47
CA LEU A 1025 -4.36 30.16 34.72
C LEU A 1025 -3.42 29.95 33.52
N LEU A 1026 -2.56 28.93 33.60
CA LEU A 1026 -1.58 28.53 32.58
C LEU A 1026 -2.12 27.57 31.50
N GLN A 1027 -3.45 27.42 31.41
CA GLN A 1027 -4.14 26.57 30.43
C GLN A 1027 -5.13 27.38 29.59
N ALA A 1028 -5.21 27.10 28.29
CA ALA A 1028 -6.20 27.70 27.38
C ALA A 1028 -6.70 26.68 26.36
N ASN A 1029 -7.95 26.84 25.93
CA ASN A 1029 -8.53 26.13 24.80
C ASN A 1029 -9.02 27.10 23.72
N TYR A 1030 -9.22 26.59 22.50
CA TYR A 1030 -9.82 27.32 21.38
C TYR A 1030 -10.41 26.33 20.39
N GLN A 1031 -11.56 26.67 19.83
CA GLN A 1031 -12.17 25.94 18.71
C GLN A 1031 -12.08 26.79 17.44
N THR A 1032 -11.30 26.33 16.47
CA THR A 1032 -11.39 26.83 15.10
C THR A 1032 -12.74 26.39 14.52
N SER A 1033 -13.41 27.28 13.80
CA SER A 1033 -14.64 26.98 13.06
C SER A 1033 -14.50 27.43 11.61
N GLN A 1034 -15.12 26.71 10.68
CA GLN A 1034 -15.21 27.09 9.26
C GLN A 1034 -15.75 28.51 8.99
N ASN A 1035 -16.46 29.10 9.96
CA ASN A 1035 -17.01 30.46 9.89
C ASN A 1035 -16.07 31.55 10.46
N ASP A 1036 -14.86 31.21 10.94
CA ASP A 1036 -13.89 32.19 11.43
C ASP A 1036 -13.35 33.01 10.23
N PRO A 1037 -13.46 34.35 10.23
CA PRO A 1037 -13.09 35.19 9.09
C PRO A 1037 -11.59 35.19 8.78
N ARG A 1038 -10.75 34.57 9.62
CA ARG A 1038 -9.34 34.31 9.28
C ARG A 1038 -9.16 33.14 8.32
N LEU A 1039 -10.15 32.25 8.17
CA LEU A 1039 -10.13 31.12 7.25
C LEU A 1039 -10.68 31.55 5.88
N VAL A 1040 -9.79 31.73 4.90
CA VAL A 1040 -10.17 32.08 3.52
C VAL A 1040 -9.69 30.99 2.58
N ASN A 1041 -10.61 30.46 1.79
CA ASN A 1041 -10.36 29.40 0.81
C ASN A 1041 -9.34 29.86 -0.26
N TYR A 1042 -8.54 28.93 -0.79
CA TYR A 1042 -7.48 29.23 -1.76
C TYR A 1042 -7.21 28.06 -2.71
N SER A 1043 -6.65 28.33 -3.91
CA SER A 1043 -6.16 27.30 -4.83
C SER A 1043 -4.69 26.89 -4.54
N ILE A 1044 -4.41 25.59 -4.66
CA ILE A 1044 -3.05 25.02 -4.65
C ILE A 1044 -2.65 24.73 -6.10
N PHE A 1045 -1.61 25.41 -6.59
CA PHE A 1045 -1.12 25.21 -7.94
C PHE A 1045 -0.10 24.08 -7.98
N GLY A 1046 -0.25 23.15 -8.92
CA GLY A 1046 0.69 22.05 -9.11
C GLY A 1046 0.82 21.66 -10.57
N ILE A 1047 1.96 21.07 -10.93
CA ILE A 1047 2.26 20.62 -12.30
C ILE A 1047 3.01 19.29 -12.18
N ALA A 1048 2.64 18.29 -12.97
CA ALA A 1048 3.42 17.06 -13.09
C ALA A 1048 3.72 16.76 -14.55
N VAL A 1049 4.96 16.33 -14.80
CA VAL A 1049 5.41 15.82 -16.10
C VAL A 1049 5.97 14.43 -15.88
N SER A 1050 5.39 13.43 -16.56
CA SER A 1050 5.89 12.05 -16.52
C SER A 1050 6.32 11.59 -17.90
N GLU A 1051 7.45 10.89 -17.96
CA GLU A 1051 7.95 10.17 -19.11
C GLU A 1051 7.86 8.67 -18.79
N VAL A 1052 7.21 7.93 -19.68
CA VAL A 1052 6.95 6.49 -19.52
C VAL A 1052 7.49 5.71 -20.71
N GLU A 1053 7.72 4.43 -20.52
CA GLU A 1053 8.08 3.49 -21.58
C GLU A 1053 7.24 2.21 -21.45
N VAL A 1054 6.78 1.69 -22.58
CA VAL A 1054 5.95 0.47 -22.69
C VAL A 1054 6.51 -0.48 -23.74
N ASP A 1055 6.56 -1.76 -23.40
CA ASP A 1055 6.80 -2.89 -24.28
C ASP A 1055 5.48 -3.39 -24.87
N ILE A 1056 5.27 -3.08 -26.14
CA ILE A 1056 4.01 -3.26 -26.87
C ILE A 1056 3.62 -4.74 -26.98
N LEU A 1057 4.60 -5.64 -27.02
CA LEU A 1057 4.36 -7.09 -27.16
C LEU A 1057 3.81 -7.75 -25.87
N THR A 1058 3.88 -7.06 -24.73
CA THR A 1058 3.57 -7.67 -23.42
C THR A 1058 2.79 -6.78 -22.46
N GLY A 1059 2.61 -5.49 -22.77
CA GLY A 1059 2.02 -4.50 -21.86
C GLY A 1059 2.89 -4.16 -20.63
N SER A 1060 4.12 -4.70 -20.55
CA SER A 1060 5.07 -4.33 -19.51
C SER A 1060 5.49 -2.87 -19.66
N LYS A 1061 5.63 -2.16 -18.53
CA LYS A 1061 5.76 -0.70 -18.50
C LYS A 1061 6.59 -0.22 -17.31
N TRP A 1062 7.22 0.95 -17.44
CA TRP A 1062 7.83 1.68 -16.32
C TRP A 1062 7.73 3.19 -16.50
N ILE A 1063 7.84 3.93 -15.39
CA ILE A 1063 7.92 5.39 -15.39
C ILE A 1063 9.40 5.76 -15.38
N VAL A 1064 9.91 6.26 -16.51
CA VAL A 1064 11.32 6.63 -16.71
C VAL A 1064 11.70 7.81 -15.82
N ARG A 1065 10.87 8.86 -15.79
CA ARG A 1065 11.09 10.06 -14.99
C ARG A 1065 9.78 10.78 -14.68
N THR A 1066 9.63 11.29 -13.46
CA THR A 1066 8.55 12.21 -13.09
C THR A 1066 9.12 13.45 -12.41
N ASP A 1067 8.69 14.62 -12.87
CA ASP A 1067 8.94 15.92 -12.25
C ASP A 1067 7.62 16.50 -11.71
N ILE A 1068 7.55 16.82 -10.42
CA ILE A 1068 6.36 17.42 -9.77
C ILE A 1068 6.72 18.78 -9.16
N PHE A 1069 5.96 19.81 -9.52
CA PHE A 1069 5.94 21.11 -8.87
C PHE A 1069 4.66 21.26 -8.02
N GLU A 1070 4.77 21.81 -6.81
CA GLU A 1070 3.62 22.14 -5.96
C GLU A 1070 3.81 23.45 -5.18
N ASP A 1071 2.74 24.27 -5.12
CA ASP A 1071 2.65 25.47 -4.29
C ASP A 1071 2.25 25.13 -2.85
N ALA A 1072 3.22 24.70 -2.05
CA ALA A 1072 3.07 24.46 -0.60
C ALA A 1072 3.08 25.74 0.27
N GLY A 1073 3.08 26.93 -0.35
CA GLY A 1073 3.20 28.21 0.36
C GLY A 1073 4.51 28.32 1.16
N ARG A 1074 4.46 28.94 2.35
CA ARG A 1074 5.51 28.80 3.37
C ARG A 1074 5.22 27.54 4.19
N SER A 1075 5.78 26.43 3.75
CA SER A 1075 5.70 25.14 4.46
C SER A 1075 6.12 25.26 5.95
N ILE A 1076 5.35 24.66 6.84
CA ILE A 1076 5.68 24.54 8.27
C ILE A 1076 6.86 23.57 8.47
N ASN A 1077 6.93 22.49 7.68
CA ASN A 1077 8.01 21.51 7.70
C ASN A 1077 8.20 20.89 6.30
N PRO A 1078 9.14 21.39 5.48
CA PRO A 1078 9.18 21.10 4.05
C PRO A 1078 9.56 19.66 3.72
N ALA A 1079 10.30 18.98 4.59
CA ALA A 1079 10.64 17.57 4.38
C ALA A 1079 9.43 16.63 4.60
N ILE A 1080 8.55 16.96 5.55
CA ILE A 1080 7.28 16.24 5.72
C ILE A 1080 6.33 16.53 4.55
N ASP A 1081 6.31 17.77 4.04
CA ASP A 1081 5.52 18.14 2.86
C ASP A 1081 5.99 17.43 1.59
N VAL A 1082 7.30 17.39 1.28
CA VAL A 1082 7.85 16.57 0.17
C VAL A 1082 7.40 15.11 0.27
N GLY A 1083 7.44 14.52 1.47
CA GLY A 1083 6.95 13.16 1.71
C GLY A 1083 5.44 13.00 1.46
N GLN A 1084 4.62 14.04 1.65
CA GLN A 1084 3.21 14.01 1.23
C GLN A 1084 3.08 14.01 -0.30
N VAL A 1085 3.90 14.78 -1.03
CA VAL A 1085 3.89 14.81 -2.51
C VAL A 1085 4.26 13.45 -3.10
N GLU A 1086 5.40 12.89 -2.67
CA GLU A 1086 5.89 11.59 -3.14
C GLU A 1086 4.87 10.47 -2.86
N GLY A 1087 4.26 10.48 -1.67
CA GLY A 1087 3.24 9.53 -1.26
C GLY A 1087 1.90 9.67 -2.01
N ALA A 1088 1.42 10.91 -2.17
CA ALA A 1088 0.17 11.21 -2.87
C ALA A 1088 0.23 10.84 -4.35
N PHE A 1089 1.35 11.14 -5.01
CA PHE A 1089 1.54 10.82 -6.42
C PHE A 1089 1.71 9.32 -6.66
N VAL A 1090 2.53 8.61 -5.87
CA VAL A 1090 2.70 7.15 -6.05
C VAL A 1090 1.40 6.41 -5.75
N MET A 1091 0.61 6.83 -4.76
CA MET A 1091 -0.74 6.28 -4.51
C MET A 1091 -1.69 6.46 -5.70
N ALA A 1092 -1.58 7.59 -6.42
CA ALA A 1092 -2.40 7.87 -7.59
C ALA A 1092 -1.92 7.13 -8.85
N ALA A 1093 -0.61 7.15 -9.13
CA ALA A 1093 -0.02 6.38 -10.23
C ALA A 1093 -0.34 4.88 -10.08
N SER A 1094 -0.35 4.37 -8.85
CA SER A 1094 -0.65 2.96 -8.56
C SER A 1094 -2.07 2.56 -8.98
N VAL A 1095 -3.10 3.39 -8.76
CA VAL A 1095 -4.46 3.11 -9.26
C VAL A 1095 -4.65 3.39 -10.74
N TRP A 1096 -3.92 4.36 -11.31
CA TRP A 1096 -3.95 4.57 -12.76
C TRP A 1096 -3.28 3.43 -13.57
N LEU A 1097 -2.47 2.58 -12.93
CA LEU A 1097 -1.59 1.65 -13.64
C LEU A 1097 -1.77 0.16 -13.28
N ILE A 1098 -2.14 -0.19 -12.05
CA ILE A 1098 -2.08 -1.59 -11.56
C ILE A 1098 -3.15 -2.01 -10.53
N GLU A 1099 -3.73 -1.10 -9.73
CA GLU A 1099 -4.75 -1.46 -8.74
C GLU A 1099 -6.09 -1.76 -9.42
N ASN A 1100 -6.46 -3.03 -9.55
CA ASN A 1100 -7.72 -3.48 -10.12
C ASN A 1100 -8.64 -4.08 -9.06
N ILE A 1101 -9.91 -3.65 -8.99
CA ILE A 1101 -10.93 -4.27 -8.13
C ILE A 1101 -11.90 -5.05 -9.00
N VAL A 1102 -11.80 -6.37 -8.94
CA VAL A 1102 -12.58 -7.33 -9.72
C VAL A 1102 -13.64 -8.00 -8.83
N TYR A 1103 -14.87 -8.02 -9.34
CA TYR A 1103 -16.03 -8.72 -8.78
C TYR A 1103 -16.59 -9.74 -9.78
N ASN A 1104 -17.40 -10.67 -9.29
CA ASN A 1104 -18.28 -11.51 -10.09
C ASN A 1104 -19.57 -10.73 -10.41
N GLU A 1105 -19.79 -10.40 -11.68
CA GLU A 1105 -20.95 -9.64 -12.16
C GLU A 1105 -22.30 -10.34 -11.92
N HIS A 1106 -22.31 -11.66 -11.73
CA HIS A 1106 -23.53 -12.45 -11.50
C HIS A 1106 -23.85 -12.65 -10.01
N THR A 1107 -22.85 -12.68 -9.13
CA THR A 1107 -23.05 -12.92 -7.68
C THR A 1107 -22.79 -11.71 -6.79
N GLY A 1108 -22.05 -10.70 -7.27
CA GLY A 1108 -21.56 -9.56 -6.48
C GLY A 1108 -20.33 -9.88 -5.61
N GLU A 1109 -19.82 -11.11 -5.65
CA GLU A 1109 -18.65 -11.53 -4.87
C GLU A 1109 -17.35 -10.84 -5.34
N ILE A 1110 -16.50 -10.40 -4.41
CA ILE A 1110 -15.19 -9.82 -4.73
C ILE A 1110 -14.11 -10.90 -4.88
N TYR A 1111 -13.38 -10.89 -6.00
CA TYR A 1111 -12.23 -11.79 -6.26
C TYR A 1111 -10.87 -11.15 -5.89
N SER A 1112 -10.85 -9.84 -5.71
CA SER A 1112 -9.66 -9.00 -5.49
C SER A 1112 -9.53 -8.54 -4.02
N ASP A 1113 -9.71 -9.45 -3.06
CA ASP A 1113 -9.88 -9.12 -1.63
C ASP A 1113 -8.60 -9.21 -0.77
N ARG A 1114 -7.45 -9.53 -1.37
CA ARG A 1114 -6.23 -9.94 -0.64
C ARG A 1114 -4.93 -9.57 -1.35
N THR A 1115 -3.78 -9.61 -0.66
CA THR A 1115 -2.50 -9.13 -1.24
C THR A 1115 -1.97 -9.96 -2.40
N TRP A 1116 -2.54 -11.14 -2.63
CA TRP A 1116 -2.26 -11.97 -3.79
C TRP A 1116 -3.07 -11.59 -5.04
N THR A 1117 -4.29 -11.07 -4.89
CA THR A 1117 -5.19 -10.71 -6.00
C THR A 1117 -5.40 -9.20 -6.18
N TYR A 1118 -5.05 -8.37 -5.20
CA TYR A 1118 -5.03 -6.91 -5.28
C TYR A 1118 -3.60 -6.39 -5.08
N LYS A 1119 -3.10 -5.59 -6.04
CA LYS A 1119 -1.69 -5.17 -6.11
C LYS A 1119 -1.55 -3.65 -6.12
N ILE A 1120 -0.72 -3.12 -5.22
CA ILE A 1120 -0.27 -1.73 -5.17
C ILE A 1120 1.20 -1.62 -5.61
N MET A 1121 1.70 -0.42 -5.94
CA MET A 1121 3.09 -0.23 -6.37
C MET A 1121 4.06 -0.63 -5.25
N GLY A 1122 5.09 -1.39 -5.58
CA GLY A 1122 6.25 -1.71 -4.76
C GLY A 1122 7.42 -0.74 -4.99
N ALA A 1123 8.54 -0.98 -4.32
CA ALA A 1123 9.70 -0.09 -4.35
C ALA A 1123 10.32 0.10 -5.74
N LYS A 1124 10.20 -0.88 -6.66
CA LYS A 1124 10.65 -0.72 -8.04
C LYS A 1124 9.65 -0.03 -8.96
N ASP A 1125 8.34 -0.13 -8.74
CA ASP A 1125 7.35 0.36 -9.74
C ASP A 1125 7.35 1.91 -9.87
N ILE A 1126 7.85 2.62 -8.86
CA ILE A 1126 7.87 4.10 -8.79
C ILE A 1126 8.71 4.75 -9.91
N PRO A 1127 8.54 6.07 -10.18
CA PRO A 1127 9.38 6.77 -11.16
C PRO A 1127 10.87 6.59 -10.89
N TYR A 1128 11.60 6.11 -11.90
CA TYR A 1128 13.03 5.80 -11.78
C TYR A 1128 13.84 7.04 -11.43
N ASP A 1129 13.61 8.17 -12.11
CA ASP A 1129 14.10 9.50 -11.71
C ASP A 1129 12.91 10.30 -11.17
N PHE A 1130 12.83 10.47 -9.84
CA PHE A 1130 11.68 11.09 -9.19
C PHE A 1130 12.04 12.44 -8.58
N ARG A 1131 11.44 13.53 -9.06
CA ARG A 1131 11.81 14.90 -8.71
C ARG A 1131 10.64 15.71 -8.15
N VAL A 1132 10.84 16.35 -7.00
CA VAL A 1132 9.84 17.21 -6.34
C VAL A 1132 10.40 18.61 -6.10
N TYR A 1133 9.63 19.63 -6.49
CA TYR A 1133 9.98 21.04 -6.41
C TYR A 1133 8.85 21.81 -5.69
N LEU A 1134 9.07 22.21 -4.43
CA LEU A 1134 8.13 23.07 -3.72
C LEU A 1134 8.34 24.55 -4.13
N ARG A 1135 7.24 25.29 -4.33
CA ARG A 1135 7.26 26.67 -4.79
C ARG A 1135 8.07 27.57 -3.85
N ARG A 1136 9.03 28.29 -4.43
CA ARG A 1136 10.02 29.07 -3.68
C ARG A 1136 9.54 30.50 -3.38
N LYS A 1137 9.89 31.00 -2.19
CA LYS A 1137 9.68 32.38 -1.70
C LYS A 1137 8.27 32.95 -1.94
N ARG A 1138 7.24 32.13 -1.72
CA ARG A 1138 5.81 32.50 -1.88
C ARG A 1138 4.97 32.06 -0.68
N PRO A 1139 5.00 32.79 0.45
CA PRO A 1139 4.01 32.58 1.51
C PRO A 1139 2.60 32.84 0.97
N ASN A 1140 1.64 32.01 1.38
CA ASN A 1140 0.22 32.20 1.10
C ASN A 1140 -0.30 33.40 1.94
N PRO A 1141 -0.88 34.46 1.35
CA PRO A 1141 -1.36 35.61 2.11
C PRO A 1141 -2.49 35.25 3.08
N VAL A 1142 -3.27 34.19 2.79
CA VAL A 1142 -4.39 33.74 3.63
C VAL A 1142 -4.12 32.42 4.38
N GLY A 1143 -3.01 31.73 4.12
CA GLY A 1143 -2.68 30.47 4.79
C GLY A 1143 -2.36 30.65 6.27
N ILE A 1144 -2.48 29.60 7.08
CA ILE A 1144 -2.10 29.66 8.50
C ILE A 1144 -0.57 29.63 8.58
N LEU A 1145 0.02 30.62 9.26
CA LEU A 1145 1.47 30.93 9.16
C LEU A 1145 1.97 31.11 7.70
N GLY A 1146 1.08 31.29 6.73
CA GLY A 1146 1.38 31.39 5.31
C GLY A 1146 1.61 30.06 4.58
N SER A 1147 1.24 28.91 5.15
CA SER A 1147 1.32 27.62 4.44
C SER A 1147 0.25 27.45 3.35
N LYS A 1148 0.41 26.39 2.56
CA LYS A 1148 -0.70 25.70 1.90
C LYS A 1148 -0.65 24.22 2.30
N ALA A 1149 -1.80 23.57 2.25
CA ALA A 1149 -1.90 22.14 2.45
C ALA A 1149 -1.23 21.35 1.29
N THR A 1150 -0.83 20.11 1.56
CA THR A 1150 -0.05 19.23 0.64
C THR A 1150 -0.55 17.78 0.64
N GLY A 1151 -1.59 17.49 1.43
CA GLY A 1151 -2.04 16.13 1.70
C GLY A 1151 -2.67 15.45 0.48
N GLN A 1152 -3.70 16.06 -0.09
CA GLN A 1152 -4.48 15.52 -1.22
C GLN A 1152 -4.04 15.98 -2.64
N PRO A 1153 -3.59 17.24 -2.89
CA PRO A 1153 -3.45 17.76 -4.25
C PRO A 1153 -2.60 16.91 -5.22
N PRO A 1154 -1.43 16.36 -4.84
CA PRO A 1154 -0.59 15.65 -5.81
C PRO A 1154 -1.13 14.28 -6.23
N SER A 1155 -2.20 13.78 -5.61
CA SER A 1155 -2.92 12.61 -6.13
C SER A 1155 -3.68 12.95 -7.43
N CYS A 1156 -4.22 14.17 -7.55
CA CYS A 1156 -4.90 14.64 -8.77
C CYS A 1156 -3.94 14.78 -9.96
N LEU A 1157 -2.63 14.95 -9.71
CA LEU A 1157 -1.60 14.97 -10.76
C LEU A 1157 -1.28 13.58 -11.32
N GLY A 1158 -1.69 12.49 -10.67
CA GLY A 1158 -1.32 11.13 -11.05
C GLY A 1158 -1.76 10.71 -12.46
N HIS A 1159 -2.85 11.28 -13.00
CA HIS A 1159 -3.40 10.90 -14.31
C HIS A 1159 -2.44 11.19 -15.48
N VAL A 1160 -1.39 11.99 -15.28
CA VAL A 1160 -0.35 12.26 -16.30
C VAL A 1160 0.32 10.98 -16.84
N VAL A 1161 0.39 9.90 -16.04
CA VAL A 1161 0.97 8.62 -16.47
C VAL A 1161 0.10 7.93 -17.53
N VAL A 1162 -1.23 8.09 -17.44
CA VAL A 1162 -2.19 7.57 -18.43
C VAL A 1162 -2.06 8.32 -19.74
N ASN A 1163 -2.03 9.66 -19.70
CA ASN A 1163 -1.85 10.48 -20.90
C ASN A 1163 -0.49 10.22 -21.56
N SER A 1164 0.56 9.96 -20.77
CA SER A 1164 1.88 9.56 -21.29
C SER A 1164 1.87 8.17 -21.92
N LEU A 1165 1.17 7.18 -21.33
CA LEU A 1165 1.03 5.84 -21.92
C LEU A 1165 0.18 5.88 -23.20
N ARG A 1166 -0.91 6.66 -23.22
CA ARG A 1166 -1.77 6.87 -24.39
C ARG A 1166 -0.98 7.25 -25.63
N VAL A 1167 -0.05 8.20 -25.50
CA VAL A 1167 0.74 8.67 -26.65
C VAL A 1167 1.87 7.72 -27.06
N ALA A 1168 2.39 6.92 -26.12
CA ALA A 1168 3.30 5.82 -26.45
C ALA A 1168 2.58 4.74 -27.27
N VAL A 1169 1.40 4.31 -26.81
CA VAL A 1169 0.53 3.34 -27.51
C VAL A 1169 0.11 3.89 -28.89
N LYS A 1170 -0.33 5.15 -28.96
CA LYS A 1170 -0.65 5.84 -30.22
C LYS A 1170 0.54 5.87 -31.20
N SER A 1171 1.77 5.95 -30.70
CA SER A 1171 2.96 5.84 -31.54
C SER A 1171 3.24 4.41 -32.03
N SER A 1172 2.77 3.36 -31.36
CA SER A 1172 2.76 1.99 -31.91
C SER A 1172 1.67 1.82 -32.97
N ARG A 1173 0.46 2.30 -32.69
CA ARG A 1173 -0.67 2.23 -33.63
C ARG A 1173 -0.35 2.90 -34.98
N ARG A 1174 0.40 4.00 -34.96
CA ARG A 1174 0.92 4.66 -36.18
C ARG A 1174 1.90 3.79 -36.98
N ASP A 1175 2.80 3.02 -36.33
CA ASP A 1175 3.65 2.03 -37.03
C ASP A 1175 2.80 0.90 -37.65
N SER A 1176 1.74 0.47 -36.96
CA SER A 1176 0.75 -0.51 -37.48
C SER A 1176 -0.18 0.05 -38.57
N GLY A 1177 -0.06 1.34 -38.94
CA GLY A 1177 -0.87 1.97 -39.99
C GLY A 1177 -2.28 2.40 -39.58
N TYR A 1178 -2.61 2.42 -38.28
CA TYR A 1178 -3.88 2.99 -37.80
C TYR A 1178 -3.91 4.51 -37.94
N HIS A 1179 -5.11 5.04 -38.21
CA HIS A 1179 -5.35 6.48 -38.27
C HIS A 1179 -5.07 7.16 -36.91
N PRO A 1180 -4.51 8.38 -36.85
CA PRO A 1180 -4.05 9.02 -35.61
C PRO A 1180 -5.16 9.60 -34.70
N ASN A 1181 -6.31 8.93 -34.60
CA ASN A 1181 -7.43 9.29 -33.71
C ASN A 1181 -7.02 9.23 -32.22
N PHE A 1182 -7.83 9.79 -31.33
CA PHE A 1182 -7.71 9.55 -29.89
C PHE A 1182 -7.77 8.04 -29.56
N VAL A 1183 -6.84 7.57 -28.72
CA VAL A 1183 -6.78 6.16 -28.28
C VAL A 1183 -7.37 6.07 -26.88
N ASN A 1184 -8.52 5.42 -26.71
CA ASN A 1184 -8.98 5.10 -25.36
C ASN A 1184 -8.11 4.00 -24.74
N LEU A 1185 -7.89 4.08 -23.43
CA LEU A 1185 -7.18 3.08 -22.63
C LEU A 1185 -8.01 2.88 -21.37
N GLN A 1186 -8.36 1.61 -21.08
CA GLN A 1186 -9.14 1.25 -19.91
C GLN A 1186 -8.31 1.45 -18.63
N VAL A 1187 -8.99 1.70 -17.52
CA VAL A 1187 -8.36 2.03 -16.24
C VAL A 1187 -8.69 0.96 -15.19
N PRO A 1188 -7.73 0.44 -14.42
CA PRO A 1188 -6.28 0.73 -14.46
C PRO A 1188 -5.63 0.37 -15.80
N VAL A 1189 -4.65 1.17 -16.24
CA VAL A 1189 -3.88 0.94 -17.47
C VAL A 1189 -2.86 -0.18 -17.23
N ASN A 1190 -3.38 -1.36 -16.94
CA ASN A 1190 -2.69 -2.60 -16.62
C ASN A 1190 -2.04 -3.20 -17.89
N MET A 1191 -1.58 -4.46 -17.82
CA MET A 1191 -1.04 -5.15 -19.00
C MET A 1191 -2.11 -5.31 -20.11
N GLU A 1192 -3.30 -5.72 -19.72
CA GLU A 1192 -4.47 -5.96 -20.57
C GLU A 1192 -4.85 -4.71 -21.40
N SER A 1193 -5.07 -3.56 -20.76
CA SER A 1193 -5.39 -2.32 -21.47
C SER A 1193 -4.30 -1.89 -22.46
N LEU A 1194 -3.03 -2.25 -22.25
CA LEU A 1194 -1.94 -1.88 -23.14
C LEU A 1194 -1.81 -2.85 -24.33
N VAL A 1195 -1.93 -4.16 -24.08
CA VAL A 1195 -1.93 -5.20 -25.13
C VAL A 1195 -3.16 -5.08 -26.03
N GLU A 1196 -4.32 -4.71 -25.47
CA GLU A 1196 -5.51 -4.43 -26.27
C GLU A 1196 -5.44 -3.08 -26.96
N GLY A 1197 -5.17 -1.99 -26.23
CA GLY A 1197 -5.15 -0.63 -26.79
C GLY A 1197 -4.11 -0.41 -27.89
N ALA A 1198 -3.04 -1.19 -27.93
CA ALA A 1198 -2.03 -1.15 -28.99
C ALA A 1198 -2.45 -1.83 -30.31
N GLU A 1199 -3.43 -2.74 -30.28
CA GLU A 1199 -3.95 -3.52 -31.43
C GLU A 1199 -2.88 -4.04 -32.41
N VAL A 1200 -1.74 -4.52 -31.91
CA VAL A 1200 -0.75 -5.17 -32.79
C VAL A 1200 -1.30 -6.50 -33.30
N ARG A 1201 -1.19 -6.71 -34.60
CA ARG A 1201 -1.65 -7.92 -35.30
C ARG A 1201 -0.50 -8.91 -35.49
N ILE A 1202 -0.84 -10.20 -35.64
CA ILE A 1202 0.13 -11.30 -35.68
C ILE A 1202 1.04 -11.23 -36.92
N GLU A 1203 0.55 -10.68 -38.03
CA GLU A 1203 1.27 -10.50 -39.30
C GLU A 1203 2.39 -9.46 -39.21
N GLU A 1204 2.42 -8.65 -38.16
CA GLU A 1204 3.49 -7.67 -37.90
C GLU A 1204 4.69 -8.30 -37.18
N PHE A 1205 4.58 -9.56 -36.73
CA PHE A 1205 5.67 -10.30 -36.08
C PHE A 1205 6.65 -10.84 -37.13
N LEU A 1206 7.49 -9.93 -37.65
CA LEU A 1206 8.47 -10.16 -38.71
C LEU A 1206 9.90 -9.95 -38.20
N LEU A 1207 10.89 -10.37 -38.97
CA LEU A 1207 12.32 -10.22 -38.65
C LEU A 1207 13.01 -9.16 -39.51
N TYR A 1208 12.62 -9.06 -40.78
CA TYR A 1208 13.00 -8.00 -41.72
C TYR A 1208 11.75 -7.29 -42.24
#